data_AF-A0A1W2CR28-F1
#
_entry.id   AF-A0A1W2CR28-F1
#
_cell.length_a   1.000
_cell.length_b   1.000
_cell.length_c   1.000
_cell.angle_alpha   90.00
_cell.angle_beta   90.00
_cell.angle_gamma   90.00
#
_symmetry.space_group_name_H-M   'P 1'
#
loop_
_entity.id
_entity.type
_entity.pdbx_description
1 polymer ?
#
loop_
_entity_poly.entity_id
_entity_poly.type
_entity_poly.pdbx_seq_one_letter_code
_entity_poly.pdbx_strand_id
1 'polypeptide(L)'
;MKIATYNINGINGRLANLLRWLDQAQPDVVCLQELKCETSRFPEKALTEAGYQAIWKGEKSWNGVAILSKDAIRELRNDLPGEDDSFTHSRYIEGFTFGVVIGCIYLPNGNPFPGPKFAYKLRWFSRLMEHGQTLLDTGLPVMLVGDYNVMPTELDTYKPQKYLNNALFRTEIRQAYADLLAQGWTDAIRELYPDKRIYTFWDYLRKAYERDAGLRLDHFLLNPELGARLKSSGVDKEVRGWEKSSDHAPVWIELREPNEVTEDKDSAVKKTKGKSTKKAEKSNHVSEKNSSVSEVDSLPEDVKALLDAAPVAELPRKIKAMKATQVDQPFHDDGWVYEIKWDGYRALAFVENGSAELVSRNNLVYDHFSPINELLGSWGLDIVLDGEIVVLDEIGSPNFVALQNWRSEKDLNLLFYVFDVLWYDGKLLTDYTLLERRSVLEAVLPKEDGLIRISHLFDADGVAFYETAKRMKLEGIIAKRAESVYTGDARSREWLKVKAKLRQEVVIAGYTRNEDSGKNFSALAVGVYDEAGVLRYIGKVGTGFNDIMQKELLRQFKPLETKVCPFDVEPDVDEPSRFRPRRLGAKPTWLLPELVCEVEFAEISRDGKLRQASFKGLREDKDPGDVVLEVPSVTDEVLEDFNEEVEVSVDEAAEADSDTTKVSATVKPSKSVRVKGVKRKMSTKPLLEGKNEISEKYIDGHVIKFTNLNKQYWPEDGITKRDMFNYYDQIAPYMVPYLVDRPMSLNRFPGGIHGQSFYQKNVAETAPEWAHTMPHTNEKGEEREYLLGHDRATLLWMATLSCIEMNPWFSRVGSPDNPDYCVIDLDPDKNTFEQVIEAAQVTKSVLDGMGVPSYVKTSGSTGIHIYVPLGAKYTYDQSQLFAEVVVKLVHRLLPSYTTLERMISNRGGKMYLDFLQNRPGATIAGVYSLRPKPGATVSMPLYWDEVKPGLTMRDFTIHNAVDRLREVGDLFTGVLGDGIDMVAAIGKARDTFG
;
A
#
# COMPACT_ATOMS: atom_id res chain seq x y z
N MET A 1 -5.38 -31.21 8.42
CA MET A 1 -4.14 -30.77 7.72
C MET A 1 -2.84 -31.18 8.46
N LYS A 2 -1.83 -31.71 7.76
CA LYS A 2 -0.49 -32.09 8.29
C LYS A 2 0.60 -31.15 7.75
N ILE A 3 1.36 -30.52 8.63
CA ILE A 3 2.40 -29.53 8.29
C ILE A 3 3.73 -29.99 8.85
N ALA A 4 4.79 -29.89 8.08
CA ALA A 4 6.12 -30.30 8.46
C ALA A 4 7.18 -29.21 8.28
N THR A 5 8.28 -29.32 9.02
CA THR A 5 9.50 -28.57 8.81
C THR A 5 10.70 -29.51 8.73
N TYR A 6 11.65 -29.20 7.86
CA TYR A 6 12.84 -30.00 7.68
C TYR A 6 14.03 -29.14 7.21
N ASN A 7 14.98 -28.89 8.10
CA ASN A 7 16.29 -28.39 7.69
C ASN A 7 17.02 -29.50 6.90
N ILE A 8 17.08 -29.33 5.58
CA ILE A 8 17.57 -30.35 4.65
C ILE A 8 19.10 -30.32 4.53
N ASN A 9 19.78 -29.28 5.02
CA ASN A 9 21.23 -29.13 4.99
C ASN A 9 21.82 -29.36 3.57
N GLY A 10 21.20 -28.80 2.53
CA GLY A 10 21.59 -28.95 1.14
C GLY A 10 20.62 -29.82 0.34
N ILE A 11 19.68 -29.18 -0.36
CA ILE A 11 18.56 -29.85 -1.04
C ILE A 11 19.02 -30.77 -2.17
N ASN A 12 19.91 -30.31 -3.05
CA ASN A 12 20.32 -31.09 -4.22
C ASN A 12 21.10 -32.36 -3.85
N GLY A 13 21.91 -32.31 -2.78
CA GLY A 13 22.63 -33.47 -2.29
C GLY A 13 21.74 -34.51 -1.60
N ARG A 14 20.53 -34.12 -1.20
CA ARG A 14 19.59 -34.93 -0.41
C ARG A 14 18.22 -35.07 -1.04
N LEU A 15 18.07 -34.70 -2.31
CA LEU A 15 16.79 -34.72 -3.02
C LEU A 15 16.16 -36.12 -3.00
N ALA A 16 16.94 -37.18 -3.19
CA ALA A 16 16.43 -38.55 -3.13
C ALA A 16 15.86 -38.92 -1.74
N ASN A 17 16.50 -38.45 -0.67
CA ASN A 17 16.01 -38.65 0.70
C ASN A 17 14.75 -37.81 0.96
N LEU A 18 14.71 -36.57 0.46
CA LEU A 18 13.53 -35.72 0.56
C LEU A 18 12.34 -36.34 -0.16
N LEU A 19 12.50 -36.74 -1.43
CA LEU A 19 11.42 -37.35 -2.22
C LEU A 19 10.93 -38.67 -1.59
N ARG A 20 11.84 -39.51 -1.10
CA ARG A 20 11.47 -40.73 -0.36
C ARG A 20 10.64 -40.42 0.88
N TRP A 21 11.01 -39.38 1.64
CA TRP A 21 10.25 -39.01 2.84
C TRP A 21 8.90 -38.38 2.48
N LEU A 22 8.83 -37.50 1.47
CA LEU A 22 7.57 -36.92 0.99
C LEU A 22 6.58 -38.00 0.55
N ASP A 23 7.07 -39.04 -0.13
CA ASP A 23 6.28 -40.20 -0.55
C ASP A 23 5.70 -40.97 0.65
N GLN A 24 6.47 -41.13 1.72
CA GLN A 24 6.07 -41.89 2.92
C GLN A 24 5.20 -41.10 3.88
N ALA A 25 5.58 -39.86 4.18
CA ALA A 25 4.98 -39.05 5.24
C ALA A 25 3.80 -38.20 4.76
N GLN A 26 3.74 -37.94 3.44
CA GLN A 26 2.67 -37.24 2.74
C GLN A 26 2.15 -35.95 3.41
N PRO A 27 3.03 -35.05 3.95
CA PRO A 27 2.57 -33.79 4.53
C PRO A 27 1.83 -32.92 3.51
N ASP A 28 0.90 -32.09 3.95
CA ASP A 28 0.18 -31.14 3.09
C ASP A 28 1.06 -29.93 2.78
N VAL A 29 1.85 -29.49 3.77
CA VAL A 29 2.81 -28.39 3.65
C VAL A 29 4.16 -28.75 4.27
N VAL A 30 5.27 -28.34 3.65
CA VAL A 30 6.64 -28.54 4.18
C VAL A 30 7.46 -27.25 4.11
N CYS A 31 7.95 -26.79 5.25
CA CYS A 31 8.94 -25.72 5.37
C CYS A 31 10.36 -26.31 5.32
N LEU A 32 11.16 -25.96 4.31
CA LEU A 32 12.55 -26.41 4.16
C LEU A 32 13.54 -25.30 4.52
N GLN A 33 14.60 -25.65 5.24
CA GLN A 33 15.69 -24.74 5.62
C GLN A 33 17.06 -25.24 5.15
N GLU A 34 18.03 -24.33 5.11
CA GLU A 34 19.42 -24.59 4.73
C GLU A 34 19.53 -25.26 3.35
N LEU A 35 18.88 -24.70 2.35
CA LEU A 35 18.85 -25.26 0.99
C LEU A 35 20.25 -25.41 0.36
N LYS A 36 21.22 -24.54 0.71
CA LYS A 36 22.58 -24.49 0.12
C LYS A 36 22.58 -24.57 -1.40
N CYS A 37 21.65 -23.82 -1.99
CA CYS A 37 21.34 -23.88 -3.39
C CYS A 37 20.89 -22.49 -3.85
N GLU A 38 21.46 -21.99 -4.95
CA GLU A 38 20.99 -20.78 -5.61
C GLU A 38 19.58 -20.99 -6.17
N THR A 39 18.79 -19.91 -6.31
CA THR A 39 17.39 -19.97 -6.76
C THR A 39 17.23 -20.72 -8.08
N SER A 40 18.15 -20.54 -9.04
CA SER A 40 18.12 -21.19 -10.36
C SER A 40 18.46 -22.68 -10.36
N ARG A 41 18.97 -23.21 -9.25
CA ARG A 41 19.36 -24.62 -9.11
C ARG A 41 18.40 -25.41 -8.22
N PHE A 42 17.31 -24.80 -7.79
CA PHE A 42 16.29 -25.45 -6.98
C PHE A 42 15.59 -26.55 -7.79
N PRO A 43 15.39 -27.75 -7.25
CA PRO A 43 14.86 -28.90 -7.98
C PRO A 43 13.33 -28.87 -8.10
N GLU A 44 12.76 -27.73 -8.53
CA GLU A 44 11.31 -27.49 -8.64
C GLU A 44 10.60 -28.63 -9.37
N LYS A 45 11.07 -28.99 -10.57
CA LYS A 45 10.47 -30.04 -11.40
C LYS A 45 10.27 -31.36 -10.65
N ALA A 46 11.29 -31.81 -9.90
CA ALA A 46 11.20 -33.08 -9.17
C ALA A 46 10.20 -33.02 -8.01
N LEU A 47 10.00 -31.85 -7.42
CA LEU A 47 9.02 -31.62 -6.35
C LEU A 47 7.61 -31.50 -6.90
N THR A 48 7.44 -30.85 -8.07
CA THR A 48 6.17 -30.83 -8.80
C THR A 48 5.75 -32.23 -9.25
N GLU A 49 6.69 -33.04 -9.74
CA GLU A 49 6.44 -34.45 -10.07
C GLU A 49 6.06 -35.28 -8.83
N ALA A 50 6.48 -34.86 -7.62
CA ALA A 50 6.09 -35.45 -6.36
C ALA A 50 4.77 -34.90 -5.78
N GLY A 51 4.07 -34.01 -6.51
CA GLY A 51 2.77 -33.46 -6.12
C GLY A 51 2.83 -32.18 -5.29
N TYR A 52 3.96 -31.47 -5.27
CA TYR A 52 4.12 -30.24 -4.51
C TYR A 52 4.42 -29.03 -5.40
N GLN A 53 3.70 -27.95 -5.16
CA GLN A 53 4.06 -26.60 -5.59
C GLN A 53 5.05 -26.00 -4.59
N ALA A 54 5.93 -25.09 -5.05
CA ALA A 54 6.97 -24.55 -4.20
C ALA A 54 7.16 -23.05 -4.39
N ILE A 55 7.42 -22.33 -3.29
CA ILE A 55 8.03 -21.01 -3.30
C ILE A 55 9.37 -21.10 -2.56
N TRP A 56 10.41 -20.42 -3.03
CA TRP A 56 11.74 -20.56 -2.44
C TRP A 56 12.61 -19.33 -2.62
N LYS A 57 13.52 -19.14 -1.66
CA LYS A 57 14.62 -18.19 -1.75
C LYS A 57 15.93 -18.93 -1.55
N GLY A 58 16.68 -19.09 -2.64
CA GLY A 58 17.95 -19.77 -2.63
C GLY A 58 19.12 -18.91 -2.15
N GLU A 59 20.18 -19.56 -1.67
CA GLU A 59 21.49 -18.97 -1.46
C GLU A 59 22.58 -20.05 -1.55
N LYS A 60 23.69 -19.72 -2.20
CA LYS A 60 24.73 -20.70 -2.56
C LYS A 60 25.32 -21.45 -1.36
N SER A 61 25.51 -20.75 -0.23
CA SER A 61 26.21 -21.31 0.93
C SER A 61 25.45 -21.04 2.21
N TRP A 62 25.33 -22.07 3.05
CA TRP A 62 24.82 -22.04 4.44
C TRP A 62 23.37 -21.62 4.67
N ASN A 63 22.66 -21.04 3.69
CA ASN A 63 21.32 -20.49 3.84
C ASN A 63 20.34 -21.03 2.77
N GLY A 64 19.15 -20.45 2.74
CA GLY A 64 18.07 -20.75 1.81
C GLY A 64 16.86 -21.35 2.53
N VAL A 65 15.67 -20.95 2.10
CA VAL A 65 14.38 -21.41 2.65
C VAL A 65 13.39 -21.69 1.52
N ALA A 66 12.49 -22.64 1.72
CA ALA A 66 11.39 -22.93 0.80
C ALA A 66 10.13 -23.37 1.55
N ILE A 67 8.97 -23.22 0.92
CA ILE A 67 7.70 -23.80 1.35
C ILE A 67 7.18 -24.64 0.19
N LEU A 68 6.91 -25.91 0.48
CA LEU A 68 6.25 -26.85 -0.42
C LEU A 68 4.79 -26.99 0.01
N SER A 69 3.85 -26.98 -0.92
CA SER A 69 2.42 -27.20 -0.64
C SER A 69 1.79 -28.13 -1.67
N LYS A 70 0.86 -28.97 -1.24
CA LYS A 70 -0.02 -29.74 -2.13
C LYS A 70 -1.14 -28.90 -2.75
N ASP A 71 -1.49 -27.78 -2.12
CA ASP A 71 -2.43 -26.79 -2.64
C ASP A 71 -1.68 -25.65 -3.35
N ALA A 72 -2.42 -24.80 -4.06
CA ALA A 72 -1.87 -23.57 -4.61
C ALA A 72 -1.19 -22.77 -3.49
N ILE A 73 0.04 -22.34 -3.75
CA ILE A 73 0.83 -21.54 -2.81
C ILE A 73 1.24 -20.23 -3.44
N ARG A 74 1.02 -19.15 -2.70
CA ARG A 74 1.37 -17.81 -3.11
C ARG A 74 2.43 -17.23 -2.19
N GLU A 75 3.55 -16.80 -2.76
CA GLU A 75 4.54 -16.02 -2.03
C GLU A 75 3.92 -14.66 -1.61
N LEU A 76 3.91 -14.40 -0.30
CA LEU A 76 3.55 -13.10 0.25
C LEU A 76 4.79 -12.20 0.35
N ARG A 77 5.93 -12.80 0.73
CA ARG A 77 7.25 -12.17 0.76
C ARG A 77 8.35 -13.21 0.90
N ASN A 78 9.59 -12.78 0.65
CA ASN A 78 10.77 -13.64 0.71
C ASN A 78 11.88 -13.08 1.62
N ASP A 79 11.58 -12.14 2.49
CA ASP A 79 12.51 -11.59 3.47
C ASP A 79 11.79 -11.23 4.76
N LEU A 80 12.54 -11.17 5.86
CA LEU A 80 11.98 -10.73 7.13
C LEU A 80 11.93 -9.18 7.12
N PRO A 81 10.85 -8.52 7.54
CA PRO A 81 10.80 -7.05 7.62
C PRO A 81 11.83 -6.43 8.57
N GLY A 82 12.04 -5.12 8.47
CA GLY A 82 13.02 -4.35 9.24
C GLY A 82 14.39 -4.19 8.55
N GLU A 83 15.12 -3.14 8.92
CA GLU A 83 16.41 -2.79 8.31
C GLU A 83 17.59 -3.43 9.08
N ASP A 84 18.41 -4.25 8.40
CA ASP A 84 19.74 -4.64 8.88
C ASP A 84 20.66 -4.85 7.67
N ASP A 85 21.36 -3.78 7.27
CA ASP A 85 22.24 -3.74 6.10
C ASP A 85 23.49 -4.63 6.24
N SER A 86 23.76 -5.16 7.45
CA SER A 86 25.01 -5.88 7.71
C SER A 86 24.98 -7.35 7.29
N PHE A 87 23.79 -7.96 7.12
CA PHE A 87 23.64 -9.38 6.81
C PHE A 87 22.29 -9.72 6.14
N THR A 88 22.18 -9.46 4.85
CA THR A 88 21.04 -9.89 4.02
C THR A 88 21.23 -11.34 3.58
N HIS A 89 20.55 -12.28 4.23
CA HIS A 89 20.62 -13.72 3.91
C HIS A 89 19.22 -14.29 3.62
N SER A 90 19.15 -15.32 2.78
CA SER A 90 17.92 -16.04 2.44
C SER A 90 17.48 -16.94 3.61
N ARG A 91 16.85 -16.34 4.62
CA ARG A 91 16.52 -16.99 5.91
C ARG A 91 15.05 -16.95 6.28
N TYR A 92 14.22 -16.30 5.47
CA TYR A 92 12.79 -16.14 5.73
C TYR A 92 12.01 -16.10 4.43
N ILE A 93 10.84 -16.73 4.39
CA ILE A 93 9.88 -16.66 3.28
C ILE A 93 8.48 -16.90 3.84
N GLU A 94 7.48 -16.22 3.29
CA GLU A 94 6.07 -16.38 3.65
C GLU A 94 5.25 -16.85 2.47
N GLY A 95 4.39 -17.83 2.72
CA GLY A 95 3.43 -18.34 1.77
C GLY A 95 2.01 -18.29 2.33
N PHE A 96 1.04 -18.10 1.46
CA PHE A 96 -0.37 -18.36 1.75
C PHE A 96 -0.83 -19.60 0.98
N THR A 97 -1.39 -20.57 1.70
CA THR A 97 -1.90 -21.84 1.15
C THR A 97 -2.86 -22.47 2.16
N PHE A 98 -3.88 -23.24 1.71
CA PHE A 98 -4.90 -23.83 2.59
C PHE A 98 -5.60 -22.81 3.53
N GLY A 99 -5.72 -21.55 3.12
CA GLY A 99 -6.29 -20.50 3.95
C GLY A 99 -5.40 -20.05 5.12
N VAL A 100 -4.13 -20.47 5.18
CA VAL A 100 -3.20 -20.19 6.27
C VAL A 100 -1.97 -19.43 5.78
N VAL A 101 -1.53 -18.44 6.56
CA VAL A 101 -0.24 -17.77 6.36
C VAL A 101 0.86 -18.55 7.08
N ILE A 102 1.92 -18.91 6.35
CA ILE A 102 3.02 -19.74 6.85
C ILE A 102 4.34 -19.00 6.63
N GLY A 103 4.99 -18.60 7.72
CA GLY A 103 6.34 -18.05 7.70
C GLY A 103 7.39 -19.13 7.95
N CYS A 104 8.19 -19.45 6.93
CA CYS A 104 9.29 -20.41 7.00
C CYS A 104 10.60 -19.74 7.44
N ILE A 105 11.18 -20.21 8.55
CA ILE A 105 12.28 -19.55 9.26
C ILE A 105 13.56 -20.40 9.26
N TYR A 106 14.69 -19.75 9.00
CA TYR A 106 16.03 -20.28 9.27
C TYR A 106 16.89 -19.26 10.01
N LEU A 107 16.72 -19.23 11.33
CA LEU A 107 17.30 -18.23 12.21
C LEU A 107 18.83 -18.36 12.29
N PRO A 108 19.61 -17.27 12.34
CA PRO A 108 21.07 -17.34 12.41
C PRO A 108 21.62 -18.17 13.58
N ASN A 109 22.61 -19.04 13.31
CA ASN A 109 23.24 -19.86 14.35
C ASN A 109 23.88 -19.03 15.49
N GLY A 110 24.62 -17.98 15.12
CA GLY A 110 25.20 -17.00 16.03
C GLY A 110 26.54 -17.35 16.70
N ASN A 111 27.08 -18.57 16.51
CA ASN A 111 28.39 -18.92 17.08
C ASN A 111 29.57 -18.32 16.28
N PRO A 112 30.71 -18.04 16.95
CA PRO A 112 30.98 -18.18 18.38
C PRO A 112 30.41 -17.04 19.23
N PHE A 113 30.17 -17.31 20.52
CA PHE A 113 29.79 -16.31 21.53
C PHE A 113 30.97 -16.01 22.49
N PRO A 114 31.20 -14.74 22.88
CA PRO A 114 30.59 -13.53 22.33
C PRO A 114 31.16 -13.19 20.94
N GLY A 115 30.42 -12.41 20.14
CA GLY A 115 30.91 -11.96 18.85
C GLY A 115 29.85 -11.33 17.95
N PRO A 116 30.27 -10.77 16.80
CA PRO A 116 29.38 -10.07 15.86
C PRO A 116 28.27 -10.97 15.29
N LYS A 117 28.52 -12.28 15.17
CA LYS A 117 27.51 -13.25 14.73
C LYS A 117 26.38 -13.43 15.75
N PHE A 118 26.70 -13.38 17.04
CA PHE A 118 25.68 -13.45 18.09
C PHE A 118 24.88 -12.15 18.17
N ALA A 119 25.52 -11.00 18.00
CA ALA A 119 24.83 -9.73 17.89
C ALA A 119 23.85 -9.70 16.70
N TYR A 120 24.28 -10.21 15.53
CA TYR A 120 23.40 -10.37 14.38
C TYR A 120 22.22 -11.30 14.66
N LYS A 121 22.46 -12.44 15.34
CA LYS A 121 21.39 -13.35 15.75
C LYS A 121 20.31 -12.66 16.58
N LEU A 122 20.72 -11.87 17.58
CA LEU A 122 19.77 -11.15 18.42
C LEU A 122 18.97 -10.12 17.63
N ARG A 123 19.63 -9.31 16.77
CA ARG A 123 18.91 -8.35 15.92
C ARG A 123 17.94 -9.03 14.95
N TRP A 124 18.35 -10.15 14.36
CA TRP A 124 17.47 -10.93 13.47
C TRP A 124 16.27 -11.49 14.25
N PHE A 125 16.48 -11.95 15.49
CA PHE A 125 15.39 -12.42 16.35
C PHE A 125 14.43 -11.28 16.73
N SER A 126 14.95 -10.09 17.06
CA SER A 126 14.12 -8.91 17.36
C SER A 126 13.22 -8.54 16.18
N ARG A 127 13.75 -8.56 14.95
CA ARG A 127 12.94 -8.37 13.73
C ARG A 127 11.86 -9.43 13.56
N LEU A 128 12.17 -10.68 13.94
CA LEU A 128 11.18 -11.75 13.90
C LEU A 128 10.06 -11.50 14.91
N MET A 129 10.39 -11.00 16.10
CA MET A 129 9.40 -10.64 17.11
C MET A 129 8.51 -9.47 16.67
N GLU A 130 9.09 -8.41 16.11
CA GLU A 130 8.33 -7.27 15.58
C GLU A 130 7.37 -7.72 14.48
N HIS A 131 7.88 -8.47 13.52
CA HIS A 131 7.06 -8.98 12.42
C HIS A 131 6.02 -10.02 12.90
N GLY A 132 6.40 -10.87 13.85
CA GLY A 132 5.49 -11.81 14.50
C GLY A 132 4.30 -11.12 15.14
N GLN A 133 4.49 -9.96 15.76
CA GLN A 133 3.38 -9.16 16.27
C GLN A 133 2.45 -8.69 15.15
N THR A 134 3.00 -8.15 14.05
CA THR A 134 2.16 -7.72 12.91
C THR A 134 1.32 -8.86 12.31
N LEU A 135 1.84 -10.09 12.35
CA LEU A 135 1.13 -11.27 11.88
C LEU A 135 -0.01 -11.66 12.84
N LEU A 136 0.20 -11.56 14.15
CA LEU A 136 -0.86 -11.77 15.13
C LEU A 136 -1.98 -10.72 14.97
N ASP A 137 -1.60 -9.46 14.74
CA ASP A 137 -2.54 -8.35 14.61
C ASP A 137 -3.45 -8.48 13.37
N THR A 138 -3.10 -9.32 12.39
CA THR A 138 -3.96 -9.56 11.21
C THR A 138 -5.22 -10.35 11.52
N GLY A 139 -5.28 -11.09 12.64
CA GLY A 139 -6.38 -11.99 12.97
C GLY A 139 -6.54 -13.20 12.04
N LEU A 140 -5.70 -13.35 11.01
CA LEU A 140 -5.71 -14.50 10.11
C LEU A 140 -5.12 -15.75 10.78
N PRO A 141 -5.42 -16.97 10.30
CA PRO A 141 -4.71 -18.16 10.76
C PRO A 141 -3.25 -18.08 10.30
N VAL A 142 -2.31 -17.96 11.26
CA VAL A 142 -0.87 -17.79 10.98
C VAL A 142 0.00 -18.73 11.81
N MET A 143 1.05 -19.26 11.18
CA MET A 143 2.12 -20.00 11.86
C MET A 143 3.53 -19.56 11.43
N LEU A 144 4.47 -19.61 12.38
CA LEU A 144 5.90 -19.38 12.17
C LEU A 144 6.67 -20.68 12.44
N VAL A 145 7.22 -21.26 11.39
CA VAL A 145 7.69 -22.65 11.36
C VAL A 145 9.13 -22.72 10.83
N GLY A 146 10.01 -23.45 11.49
CA GLY A 146 11.36 -23.66 10.96
C GLY A 146 12.43 -23.98 12.00
N ASP A 147 13.68 -23.85 11.58
CA ASP A 147 14.86 -24.00 12.44
C ASP A 147 15.20 -22.64 13.06
N TYR A 148 14.89 -22.50 14.35
CA TYR A 148 15.16 -21.29 15.11
C TYR A 148 16.61 -21.23 15.60
N ASN A 149 17.41 -22.29 15.50
CA ASN A 149 18.72 -22.34 16.15
C ASN A 149 18.64 -21.87 17.63
N VAL A 150 17.55 -22.18 18.34
CA VAL A 150 17.38 -21.84 19.76
C VAL A 150 17.02 -23.10 20.53
N MET A 151 17.63 -23.27 21.69
CA MET A 151 17.27 -24.24 22.72
C MET A 151 16.61 -23.47 23.88
N PRO A 152 15.26 -23.34 23.91
CA PRO A 152 14.56 -22.48 24.89
C PRO A 152 14.81 -22.87 26.35
N THR A 153 14.90 -24.17 26.63
CA THR A 153 14.97 -24.74 27.98
C THR A 153 16.05 -25.82 28.10
N GLU A 154 16.33 -26.28 29.32
CA GLU A 154 17.24 -27.40 29.57
C GLU A 154 16.75 -28.73 28.98
N LEU A 155 15.45 -28.86 28.68
CA LEU A 155 14.89 -30.05 28.02
C LEU A 155 15.27 -30.13 26.55
N ASP A 156 15.67 -29.01 25.94
CA ASP A 156 15.97 -28.89 24.51
C ASP A 156 17.41 -29.31 24.16
N THR A 157 18.15 -29.86 25.13
CA THR A 157 19.50 -30.40 24.93
C THR A 157 19.77 -31.58 25.86
N TYR A 158 20.51 -32.57 25.38
CA TYR A 158 20.87 -33.74 26.20
C TYR A 158 21.80 -33.42 27.37
N LYS A 159 22.60 -32.33 27.28
CA LYS A 159 23.59 -31.95 28.30
C LYS A 159 23.72 -30.43 28.40
N PRO A 160 22.80 -29.73 29.10
CA PRO A 160 22.76 -28.26 29.19
C PRO A 160 24.09 -27.61 29.56
N GLN A 161 24.84 -28.22 30.48
CA GLN A 161 26.11 -27.69 30.99
C GLN A 161 27.18 -27.55 29.88
N LYS A 162 27.09 -28.34 28.80
CA LYS A 162 27.99 -28.26 27.65
C LYS A 162 27.74 -27.02 26.78
N TYR A 163 26.51 -26.48 26.81
CA TYR A 163 26.05 -25.46 25.87
C TYR A 163 25.95 -24.06 26.50
N LEU A 164 26.33 -23.87 27.76
CA LEU A 164 26.24 -22.57 28.46
C LEU A 164 26.90 -21.41 27.69
N ASN A 165 27.97 -21.66 26.95
CA ASN A 165 28.67 -20.66 26.13
C ASN A 165 28.36 -20.76 24.62
N ASN A 166 27.35 -21.53 24.25
CA ASN A 166 26.90 -21.68 22.87
C ASN A 166 25.79 -20.66 22.58
N ALA A 167 25.91 -19.94 21.45
CA ALA A 167 24.94 -18.95 20.98
C ALA A 167 23.49 -19.44 20.87
N LEU A 168 23.25 -20.75 20.80
CA LEU A 168 21.91 -21.36 20.73
C LEU A 168 21.26 -21.54 22.11
N PHE A 169 22.02 -21.47 23.20
CA PHE A 169 21.55 -21.72 24.57
C PHE A 169 21.82 -20.56 25.54
N ARG A 170 22.30 -19.43 25.03
CA ARG A 170 22.56 -18.23 25.81
C ARG A 170 21.29 -17.71 26.48
N THR A 171 21.44 -17.13 27.67
CA THR A 171 20.35 -16.52 28.43
C THR A 171 19.58 -15.49 27.61
N GLU A 172 20.28 -14.68 26.84
CA GLU A 172 19.74 -13.60 26.02
C GLU A 172 18.82 -14.12 24.91
N ILE A 173 19.22 -15.20 24.21
CA ILE A 173 18.39 -15.77 23.14
C ILE A 173 17.21 -16.58 23.70
N ARG A 174 17.39 -17.21 24.87
CA ARG A 174 16.31 -17.93 25.56
C ARG A 174 15.24 -16.95 26.05
N GLN A 175 15.66 -15.78 26.55
CA GLN A 175 14.74 -14.71 26.92
C GLN A 175 13.99 -14.19 25.70
N ALA A 176 14.69 -13.90 24.59
CA ALA A 176 14.03 -13.44 23.35
C ALA A 176 12.97 -14.43 22.85
N TYR A 177 13.23 -15.74 22.94
CA TYR A 177 12.23 -16.76 22.60
C TYR A 177 11.04 -16.77 23.56
N ALA A 178 11.28 -16.59 24.86
CA ALA A 178 10.19 -16.46 25.84
C ALA A 178 9.34 -15.20 25.60
N ASP A 179 9.98 -14.09 25.24
CA ASP A 179 9.31 -12.83 24.91
C ASP A 179 8.46 -12.97 23.64
N LEU A 180 8.93 -13.74 22.65
CA LEU A 180 8.13 -14.08 21.46
C LEU A 180 6.88 -14.86 21.84
N LEU A 181 6.99 -15.90 22.69
CA LEU A 181 5.80 -16.64 23.15
C LEU A 181 4.83 -15.74 23.93
N ALA A 182 5.34 -14.77 24.70
CA ALA A 182 4.52 -13.85 25.47
C ALA A 182 3.63 -12.92 24.61
N GLN A 183 3.88 -12.81 23.30
CA GLN A 183 2.99 -12.10 22.36
C GLN A 183 1.66 -12.84 22.11
N GLY A 184 1.57 -14.13 22.44
CA GLY A 184 0.39 -14.97 22.19
C GLY A 184 0.65 -16.17 21.28
N TRP A 185 1.91 -16.45 20.94
CA TRP A 185 2.30 -17.62 20.15
C TRP A 185 2.32 -18.90 21.01
N THR A 186 1.80 -19.99 20.46
CA THR A 186 1.83 -21.34 21.06
C THR A 186 2.96 -22.18 20.46
N ASP A 187 3.94 -22.63 21.27
CA ASP A 187 4.94 -23.64 20.85
C ASP A 187 4.28 -25.02 20.83
N ALA A 188 3.91 -25.50 19.65
CA ALA A 188 3.09 -26.70 19.48
C ALA A 188 3.72 -27.97 20.07
N ILE A 189 5.05 -28.09 20.05
CA ILE A 189 5.73 -29.26 20.61
C ILE A 189 5.71 -29.21 22.14
N ARG A 190 5.94 -28.02 22.71
CA ARG A 190 6.00 -27.86 24.16
C ARG A 190 4.61 -27.85 24.81
N GLU A 191 3.60 -27.39 24.08
CA GLU A 191 2.18 -27.49 24.48
C GLU A 191 1.75 -28.96 24.62
N LEU A 192 2.04 -29.80 23.62
CA LEU A 192 1.67 -31.22 23.64
C LEU A 192 2.57 -32.07 24.56
N TYR A 193 3.82 -31.67 24.74
CA TYR A 193 4.83 -32.44 25.47
C TYR A 193 5.67 -31.56 26.43
N PRO A 194 5.06 -31.00 27.49
CA PRO A 194 5.72 -30.03 28.38
C PRO A 194 7.01 -30.58 28.99
N ASP A 195 6.98 -31.81 29.51
CA ASP A 195 8.10 -32.40 30.26
C ASP A 195 8.99 -33.36 29.47
N LYS A 196 8.66 -33.65 28.20
CA LYS A 196 9.42 -34.63 27.41
C LYS A 196 10.63 -33.98 26.74
N ARG A 197 11.73 -34.72 26.70
CA ARG A 197 12.90 -34.41 25.87
C ARG A 197 12.62 -34.89 24.45
N ILE A 198 12.46 -33.95 23.54
CA ILE A 198 12.26 -34.19 22.12
C ILE A 198 13.38 -33.48 21.40
N TYR A 199 14.09 -34.19 20.54
CA TYR A 199 15.21 -33.65 19.77
C TYR A 199 14.87 -33.70 18.29
N THR A 200 15.42 -32.74 17.54
CA THR A 200 15.20 -32.57 16.10
C THR A 200 16.53 -32.58 15.35
N PHE A 201 17.66 -32.43 16.06
CA PHE A 201 19.02 -32.38 15.52
C PHE A 201 19.99 -33.33 16.25
N TRP A 202 20.84 -34.03 15.49
CA TRP A 202 21.94 -34.87 16.00
C TRP A 202 23.21 -34.73 15.15
N ASP A 203 24.29 -34.27 15.79
CA ASP A 203 25.62 -34.12 15.20
C ASP A 203 26.15 -35.45 14.62
N TYR A 204 26.85 -35.40 13.47
CA TYR A 204 27.48 -36.57 12.85
C TYR A 204 28.60 -37.20 13.72
N LEU A 205 29.15 -36.44 14.66
CA LEU A 205 30.26 -36.86 15.50
C LEU A 205 29.80 -37.70 16.69
N ARG A 206 30.69 -38.60 17.14
CA ARG A 206 30.55 -39.37 18.39
C ARG A 206 29.25 -40.17 18.49
N LYS A 207 28.69 -40.63 17.36
CA LYS A 207 27.46 -41.43 17.34
C LYS A 207 26.33 -40.76 18.13
N ALA A 208 26.11 -39.45 17.90
CA ALA A 208 25.15 -38.68 18.68
C ALA A 208 23.73 -39.18 18.49
N TYR A 209 23.38 -39.58 17.27
CA TYR A 209 22.08 -40.18 16.93
C TYR A 209 21.81 -41.47 17.69
N GLU A 210 22.75 -42.43 17.69
CA GLU A 210 22.59 -43.73 18.36
C GLU A 210 22.54 -43.61 19.89
N ARG A 211 23.13 -42.56 20.45
CA ARG A 211 23.09 -42.25 21.89
C ARG A 211 21.95 -41.32 22.28
N ASP A 212 21.13 -40.92 21.32
CA ASP A 212 20.11 -39.89 21.46
C ASP A 212 20.59 -38.58 22.11
N ALA A 213 21.83 -38.19 21.81
CA ALA A 213 22.47 -36.99 22.32
C ALA A 213 22.15 -35.78 21.41
N GLY A 214 20.87 -35.42 21.33
CA GLY A 214 20.33 -34.43 20.39
C GLY A 214 20.03 -33.05 20.98
N LEU A 215 19.55 -32.15 20.10
CA LEU A 215 19.07 -30.79 20.40
C LEU A 215 17.67 -30.60 19.79
N ARG A 216 16.79 -29.78 20.40
CA ARG A 216 15.57 -29.28 19.76
C ARG A 216 15.83 -27.91 19.17
N LEU A 217 15.84 -27.82 17.84
CA LEU A 217 16.12 -26.57 17.11
C LEU A 217 14.98 -26.16 16.18
N ASP A 218 14.14 -27.12 15.79
CA ASP A 218 13.00 -26.92 14.90
C ASP A 218 11.72 -26.71 15.73
N HIS A 219 10.98 -25.64 15.45
CA HIS A 219 9.81 -25.22 16.24
C HIS A 219 8.62 -24.84 15.35
N PHE A 220 7.42 -24.97 15.93
CA PHE A 220 6.15 -24.52 15.35
C PHE A 220 5.53 -23.53 16.32
N LEU A 221 5.45 -22.26 15.93
CA LEU A 221 4.73 -21.24 16.68
C LEU A 221 3.41 -20.96 15.98
N LEU A 222 2.30 -21.19 16.70
CA LEU A 222 0.93 -21.04 16.19
C LEU A 222 0.28 -19.83 16.83
N ASN A 223 -0.43 -19.02 16.04
CA ASN A 223 -1.30 -17.98 16.61
C ASN A 223 -2.46 -18.64 17.39
N PRO A 224 -3.24 -17.88 18.20
CA PRO A 224 -4.30 -18.45 19.03
C PRO A 224 -5.30 -19.32 18.25
N GLU A 225 -5.67 -18.91 17.03
CA GLU A 225 -6.61 -19.64 16.19
C GLU A 225 -6.08 -21.03 15.79
N LEU A 226 -4.85 -21.12 15.29
CA LEU A 226 -4.24 -22.40 14.92
C LEU A 226 -3.84 -23.22 16.15
N GLY A 227 -3.49 -22.57 17.26
CA GLY A 227 -3.21 -23.22 18.54
C GLY A 227 -4.39 -24.04 19.04
N ALA A 228 -5.61 -23.50 18.96
CA ALA A 228 -6.84 -24.22 19.32
C ALA A 228 -7.09 -25.46 18.43
N ARG A 229 -6.60 -25.43 17.20
CA ARG A 229 -6.73 -26.53 16.22
C ARG A 229 -5.64 -27.59 16.36
N LEU A 230 -4.64 -27.40 17.22
CA LEU A 230 -3.53 -28.34 17.39
C LEU A 230 -4.03 -29.72 17.86
N LYS A 231 -3.73 -30.75 17.07
CA LYS A 231 -4.17 -32.13 17.31
C LYS A 231 -3.05 -33.03 17.82
N SER A 232 -1.94 -33.06 17.09
CA SER A 232 -0.83 -33.97 17.37
C SER A 232 0.48 -33.39 16.81
N SER A 233 1.61 -33.92 17.28
CA SER A 233 2.93 -33.57 16.75
C SER A 233 3.94 -34.71 16.93
N GLY A 234 4.97 -34.72 16.08
CA GLY A 234 5.98 -35.77 16.03
C GLY A 234 7.28 -35.37 15.36
N VAL A 235 8.28 -36.27 15.49
CA VAL A 235 9.58 -36.18 14.82
C VAL A 235 9.86 -37.51 14.15
N ASP A 236 10.07 -37.49 12.84
CA ASP A 236 10.39 -38.68 12.01
C ASP A 236 11.87 -39.02 12.16
N LYS A 237 12.25 -39.40 13.37
CA LYS A 237 13.64 -39.56 13.81
C LYS A 237 14.41 -40.59 12.99
N GLU A 238 13.73 -41.61 12.47
CA GLU A 238 14.31 -42.64 11.61
C GLU A 238 14.90 -42.08 10.30
N VAL A 239 14.41 -40.95 9.80
CA VAL A 239 14.93 -40.27 8.59
C VAL A 239 16.38 -39.83 8.81
N ARG A 240 16.71 -39.38 10.03
CA ARG A 240 18.09 -39.05 10.44
C ARG A 240 19.00 -40.29 10.44
N GLY A 241 18.45 -41.49 10.51
CA GLY A 241 19.18 -42.75 10.43
C GLY A 241 19.53 -43.19 9.00
N TRP A 242 18.99 -42.55 7.95
CA TRP A 242 19.25 -42.94 6.56
C TRP A 242 20.66 -42.55 6.10
N GLU A 243 21.16 -43.26 5.09
CA GLU A 243 22.44 -42.94 4.46
C GLU A 243 22.37 -41.53 3.83
N LYS A 244 23.39 -40.70 4.09
CA LYS A 244 23.49 -39.31 3.60
C LYS A 244 22.30 -38.41 3.98
N SER A 245 21.61 -38.70 5.08
CA SER A 245 20.55 -37.87 5.65
C SER A 245 21.07 -36.51 6.13
N SER A 246 20.14 -35.58 6.42
CA SER A 246 20.46 -34.34 7.14
C SER A 246 20.88 -34.66 8.59
N ASP A 247 21.53 -33.72 9.26
CA ASP A 247 21.73 -33.76 10.71
C ASP A 247 20.45 -33.43 11.49
N HIS A 248 19.44 -32.91 10.82
CA HIS A 248 18.07 -32.77 11.33
C HIS A 248 17.19 -33.98 10.92
N ALA A 249 16.11 -34.18 11.68
CA ALA A 249 14.99 -35.03 11.30
C ALA A 249 13.76 -34.16 10.98
N PRO A 250 12.86 -34.57 10.06
CA PRO A 250 11.60 -33.87 9.82
C PRO A 250 10.74 -33.83 11.09
N VAL A 251 10.17 -32.67 11.36
CA VAL A 251 9.26 -32.43 12.49
C VAL A 251 7.91 -32.04 11.93
N TRP A 252 6.81 -32.53 12.49
CA TRP A 252 5.48 -32.25 11.97
C TRP A 252 4.45 -32.03 13.06
N ILE A 253 3.39 -31.33 12.69
CA ILE A 253 2.15 -31.17 13.46
C ILE A 253 0.95 -31.57 12.60
N GLU A 254 -0.14 -31.94 13.25
CA GLU A 254 -1.45 -32.05 12.63
C GLU A 254 -2.41 -31.05 13.26
N LEU A 255 -3.19 -30.39 12.41
CA LEU A 255 -4.25 -29.47 12.79
C LEU A 255 -5.60 -30.07 12.42
N ARG A 256 -6.58 -29.88 13.31
CA ARG A 256 -8.00 -30.16 13.06
C ARG A 256 -8.55 -29.24 11.98
N GLU A 257 -9.57 -29.74 11.28
CA GLU A 257 -10.35 -28.91 10.35
C GLU A 257 -11.20 -27.90 11.14
N PRO A 258 -11.50 -26.71 10.58
CA PRO A 258 -12.16 -25.61 11.31
C PRO A 258 -13.50 -25.96 11.98
N ASN A 259 -14.18 -27.04 11.52
CA ASN A 259 -15.51 -27.43 11.98
C ASN A 259 -15.56 -28.77 12.78
N GLU A 260 -14.43 -29.34 13.21
CA GLU A 260 -14.47 -30.48 14.14
C GLU A 260 -14.87 -30.01 15.54
N VAL A 261 -16.14 -30.22 15.92
CA VAL A 261 -16.66 -29.95 17.28
C VAL A 261 -15.83 -30.69 18.33
N THR A 262 -15.26 -29.95 19.28
CA THR A 262 -14.56 -30.51 20.43
C THR A 262 -15.56 -31.13 21.40
N GLU A 263 -15.65 -32.46 21.44
CA GLU A 263 -16.15 -33.14 22.64
C GLU A 263 -15.18 -32.87 23.79
N ASP A 264 -15.52 -31.89 24.64
CA ASP A 264 -14.79 -31.55 25.85
C ASP A 264 -14.63 -32.79 26.74
N LYS A 265 -13.37 -33.19 26.94
CA LYS A 265 -12.96 -34.08 28.02
C LYS A 265 -11.97 -33.37 28.90
N ASP A 266 -12.48 -32.50 29.75
CA ASP A 266 -11.88 -32.30 31.07
C ASP A 266 -12.95 -32.18 32.15
N SER A 267 -13.52 -33.33 32.53
CA SER A 267 -13.89 -33.54 33.92
C SER A 267 -13.61 -34.99 34.33
N ALA A 268 -12.59 -35.16 35.18
CA ALA A 268 -12.65 -35.93 36.43
C ALA A 268 -11.37 -36.76 36.72
N VAL A 269 -10.61 -36.29 37.70
CA VAL A 269 -9.95 -37.19 38.66
C VAL A 269 -11.00 -37.66 39.66
N LYS A 270 -11.46 -38.92 39.55
CA LYS A 270 -11.55 -39.88 40.67
C LYS A 270 -12.17 -41.23 40.27
N LYS A 271 -11.42 -42.28 40.62
CA LYS A 271 -11.76 -43.71 40.70
C LYS A 271 -13.24 -44.02 41.02
N THR A 272 -13.84 -44.98 40.32
CA THR A 272 -14.24 -46.29 40.89
C THR A 272 -14.69 -47.32 39.84
N LYS A 273 -14.58 -48.59 40.23
CA LYS A 273 -14.77 -49.86 39.49
C LYS A 273 -16.19 -50.11 38.94
N GLY A 274 -16.29 -50.90 37.88
CA GLY A 274 -17.46 -51.73 37.54
C GLY A 274 -17.61 -51.97 36.02
N LYS A 275 -16.98 -52.97 35.42
CA LYS A 275 -17.49 -54.33 35.11
C LYS A 275 -18.61 -54.38 34.04
N SER A 276 -18.35 -55.17 32.98
CA SER A 276 -19.34 -55.93 32.18
C SER A 276 -20.16 -55.11 31.16
N THR A 277 -20.45 -55.48 29.91
CA THR A 277 -20.30 -56.73 29.13
C THR A 277 -20.66 -56.44 27.65
N LYS A 278 -19.87 -57.02 26.74
CA LYS A 278 -20.23 -57.76 25.51
C LYS A 278 -21.47 -57.40 24.66
N LYS A 279 -21.17 -57.41 23.34
CA LYS A 279 -21.90 -57.97 22.17
C LYS A 279 -23.06 -57.14 21.63
N ALA A 280 -23.45 -57.28 20.38
CA ALA A 280 -22.82 -57.62 19.11
C ALA A 280 -23.94 -57.48 18.07
N GLU A 281 -23.58 -56.96 16.91
CA GLU A 281 -24.07 -57.32 15.57
C GLU A 281 -25.59 -57.30 15.23
N LYS A 282 -25.83 -56.58 14.12
CA LYS A 282 -26.49 -57.02 12.87
C LYS A 282 -27.96 -56.66 12.63
N SER A 283 -28.09 -55.83 11.58
CA SER A 283 -28.94 -55.94 10.39
C SER A 283 -30.44 -56.19 10.56
N ASN A 284 -31.25 -55.30 9.99
CA ASN A 284 -32.00 -55.64 8.78
C ASN A 284 -32.62 -54.41 8.10
N HIS A 285 -32.59 -54.45 6.77
CA HIS A 285 -33.44 -53.68 5.86
C HIS A 285 -34.93 -53.81 6.22
N VAL A 286 -35.72 -52.78 5.92
CA VAL A 286 -36.75 -52.76 4.84
C VAL A 286 -37.58 -51.46 4.89
N SER A 287 -37.61 -50.78 3.74
CA SER A 287 -38.63 -49.90 3.10
C SER A 287 -39.44 -48.85 3.87
N GLU A 288 -39.32 -47.61 3.34
CA GLU A 288 -40.37 -46.64 2.99
C GLU A 288 -41.53 -46.37 3.96
N LYS A 289 -41.57 -45.14 4.48
CA LYS A 289 -42.70 -44.22 4.25
C LYS A 289 -42.38 -42.78 4.64
N ASN A 290 -42.69 -41.89 3.71
CA ASN A 290 -42.82 -40.44 3.87
C ASN A 290 -43.50 -40.05 5.19
N SER A 291 -42.82 -39.22 5.96
CA SER A 291 -43.46 -38.17 6.75
C SER A 291 -42.51 -36.96 6.75
N SER A 292 -42.95 -35.92 6.06
CA SER A 292 -42.44 -34.56 6.09
C SER A 292 -42.18 -34.11 7.52
N VAL A 293 -40.91 -33.95 7.88
CA VAL A 293 -40.49 -33.13 9.01
C VAL A 293 -39.74 -31.96 8.37
N SER A 294 -40.36 -30.79 8.39
CA SER A 294 -39.77 -29.54 7.91
C SER A 294 -38.47 -29.27 8.67
N GLU A 295 -37.37 -29.02 7.95
CA GLU A 295 -36.02 -28.72 8.49
C GLU A 295 -35.93 -27.41 9.30
N VAL A 296 -37.06 -26.75 9.55
CA VAL A 296 -37.17 -25.53 10.39
C VAL A 296 -36.97 -25.83 11.89
N ASP A 297 -37.02 -27.10 12.33
CA ASP A 297 -36.83 -27.48 13.74
C ASP A 297 -35.36 -27.69 14.17
N SER A 298 -34.38 -27.52 13.25
CA SER A 298 -32.94 -27.61 13.56
C SER A 298 -32.19 -26.28 13.48
N LEU A 299 -32.89 -25.16 13.24
CA LEU A 299 -32.27 -23.84 13.21
C LEU A 299 -31.89 -23.35 14.63
N PRO A 300 -30.81 -22.57 14.78
CA PRO A 300 -30.49 -21.88 16.03
C PRO A 300 -31.68 -21.09 16.58
N GLU A 301 -31.83 -21.05 17.91
CA GLU A 301 -33.02 -20.51 18.60
C GLU A 301 -33.22 -19.00 18.33
N ASP A 302 -32.12 -18.27 18.18
CA ASP A 302 -32.06 -16.87 17.75
C ASP A 302 -32.54 -16.66 16.31
N VAL A 303 -32.09 -17.49 15.37
CA VAL A 303 -32.54 -17.46 13.97
C VAL A 303 -34.03 -17.79 13.87
N LYS A 304 -34.50 -18.77 14.66
CA LYS A 304 -35.92 -19.14 14.71
C LYS A 304 -36.79 -17.99 15.22
N ALA A 305 -36.38 -17.33 16.32
CA ALA A 305 -37.09 -16.17 16.85
C ALA A 305 -37.16 -15.01 15.84
N LEU A 306 -36.09 -14.81 15.06
CA LEU A 306 -36.03 -13.80 14.00
C LEU A 306 -37.03 -14.10 12.88
N LEU A 307 -37.05 -15.33 12.38
CA LEU A 307 -37.99 -15.76 11.33
C LEU A 307 -39.44 -15.73 11.80
N ASP A 308 -39.71 -16.08 13.07
CA ASP A 308 -41.04 -16.00 13.66
C ASP A 308 -41.57 -14.56 13.69
N ALA A 309 -40.70 -13.59 14.03
CA ALA A 309 -41.01 -12.17 14.04
C ALA A 309 -41.13 -11.54 12.64
N ALA A 310 -40.52 -12.15 11.62
CA ALA A 310 -40.47 -11.60 10.27
C ALA A 310 -41.86 -11.56 9.58
N PRO A 311 -42.15 -10.50 8.80
CA PRO A 311 -43.42 -10.35 8.11
C PRO A 311 -43.60 -11.44 7.05
N VAL A 312 -44.79 -12.01 7.02
CA VAL A 312 -45.17 -12.99 6.00
C VAL A 312 -45.42 -12.26 4.68
N ALA A 313 -44.73 -12.68 3.62
CA ALA A 313 -44.82 -12.10 2.29
C ALA A 313 -44.69 -13.19 1.22
N GLU A 314 -45.39 -13.00 0.08
CA GLU A 314 -45.17 -13.81 -1.12
C GLU A 314 -43.77 -13.54 -1.72
N LEU A 315 -43.28 -14.48 -2.54
CA LEU A 315 -41.95 -14.39 -3.15
C LEU A 315 -41.79 -13.07 -3.95
N PRO A 316 -40.80 -12.22 -3.62
CA PRO A 316 -40.73 -10.85 -4.14
C PRO A 316 -40.12 -10.79 -5.55
N ARG A 317 -40.86 -11.22 -6.58
CA ARG A 317 -40.40 -11.28 -8.00
C ARG A 317 -39.98 -9.93 -8.63
N LYS A 318 -40.25 -8.81 -7.98
CA LYS A 318 -39.93 -7.45 -8.47
C LYS A 318 -38.81 -6.76 -7.69
N ILE A 319 -38.17 -7.46 -6.75
CA ILE A 319 -37.06 -6.87 -5.99
C ILE A 319 -35.88 -6.62 -6.93
N LYS A 320 -35.23 -5.46 -6.75
CA LYS A 320 -34.04 -5.08 -7.52
C LYS A 320 -32.84 -5.06 -6.59
N ALA A 321 -31.68 -5.43 -7.13
CA ALA A 321 -30.45 -5.44 -6.37
C ALA A 321 -30.07 -4.04 -5.84
N MET A 322 -29.67 -3.97 -4.57
CA MET A 322 -29.16 -2.76 -3.91
C MET A 322 -27.81 -2.34 -4.52
N LYS A 323 -27.60 -1.03 -4.70
CA LYS A 323 -26.40 -0.49 -5.36
C LYS A 323 -25.44 0.11 -4.33
N ALA A 324 -24.16 -0.25 -4.40
CA ALA A 324 -23.11 0.36 -3.58
C ALA A 324 -22.60 1.70 -4.15
N THR A 325 -22.20 2.62 -3.28
CA THR A 325 -21.55 3.89 -3.63
C THR A 325 -20.04 3.68 -3.80
N GLN A 326 -19.44 4.26 -4.85
CA GLN A 326 -17.98 4.19 -5.04
C GLN A 326 -17.29 5.30 -4.25
N VAL A 327 -16.28 4.94 -3.47
CA VAL A 327 -15.45 5.90 -2.73
C VAL A 327 -14.01 5.89 -3.23
N ASP A 328 -13.28 6.98 -3.01
CA ASP A 328 -11.95 7.23 -3.57
C ASP A 328 -10.78 6.60 -2.79
N GLN A 329 -10.99 6.22 -1.53
CA GLN A 329 -9.98 5.59 -0.67
C GLN A 329 -10.61 4.52 0.26
N PRO A 330 -9.84 3.50 0.68
CA PRO A 330 -10.28 2.60 1.74
C PRO A 330 -10.33 3.34 3.07
N PHE A 331 -11.12 2.83 4.01
CA PHE A 331 -11.27 3.39 5.34
C PHE A 331 -11.48 2.28 6.37
N HIS A 332 -11.24 2.60 7.64
CA HIS A 332 -11.66 1.80 8.78
C HIS A 332 -12.52 2.68 9.70
N ASP A 333 -13.69 2.17 10.09
CA ASP A 333 -14.63 2.84 11.00
C ASP A 333 -15.48 1.80 11.74
N ASP A 334 -15.92 2.13 12.96
CA ASP A 334 -16.68 1.23 13.83
C ASP A 334 -18.07 0.94 13.24
N GLY A 335 -18.54 -0.31 13.38
CA GLY A 335 -19.82 -0.75 12.83
C GLY A 335 -19.81 -1.06 11.32
N TRP A 336 -18.63 -0.99 10.67
CA TRP A 336 -18.43 -1.44 9.30
C TRP A 336 -17.77 -2.81 9.25
N VAL A 337 -18.29 -3.68 8.39
CA VAL A 337 -17.74 -4.99 8.06
C VAL A 337 -17.32 -5.01 6.59
N TYR A 338 -16.29 -5.78 6.26
CA TYR A 338 -15.68 -5.77 4.94
C TYR A 338 -15.82 -7.14 4.25
N GLU A 339 -16.07 -7.13 2.95
CA GLU A 339 -16.05 -8.35 2.11
C GLU A 339 -15.25 -8.12 0.83
N ILE A 340 -14.86 -9.22 0.18
CA ILE A 340 -14.19 -9.16 -1.12
C ILE A 340 -15.17 -8.61 -2.16
N LYS A 341 -14.72 -7.65 -2.97
CA LYS A 341 -15.44 -7.28 -4.19
C LYS A 341 -15.11 -8.30 -5.28
N TRP A 342 -16.09 -9.16 -5.58
CA TRP A 342 -16.02 -10.15 -6.65
C TRP A 342 -16.23 -9.52 -8.03
N ASP A 343 -15.49 -10.05 -9.01
CA ASP A 343 -15.43 -9.56 -10.40
C ASP A 343 -16.21 -10.53 -11.31
N GLY A 344 -17.52 -10.30 -11.47
CA GLY A 344 -18.43 -11.27 -12.09
C GLY A 344 -19.74 -10.68 -12.63
N TYR A 345 -20.76 -11.53 -12.72
CA TYR A 345 -22.14 -11.13 -12.99
C TYR A 345 -22.96 -11.14 -11.71
N ARG A 346 -23.41 -9.96 -11.26
CA ARG A 346 -24.40 -9.81 -10.20
C ARG A 346 -25.69 -10.53 -10.56
N ALA A 347 -26.15 -11.44 -9.69
CA ALA A 347 -27.36 -12.21 -9.92
C ALA A 347 -28.22 -12.31 -8.64
N LEU A 348 -29.52 -12.13 -8.83
CA LEU A 348 -30.53 -12.52 -7.84
C LEU A 348 -31.00 -13.93 -8.16
N ALA A 349 -30.94 -14.83 -7.19
CA ALA A 349 -31.45 -16.18 -7.32
C ALA A 349 -32.83 -16.28 -6.67
N PHE A 350 -33.85 -16.62 -7.46
CA PHE A 350 -35.19 -16.91 -6.97
C PHE A 350 -35.39 -18.42 -6.96
N VAL A 351 -35.50 -19.02 -5.77
CA VAL A 351 -35.73 -20.45 -5.60
C VAL A 351 -37.12 -20.65 -5.01
N GLU A 352 -37.96 -21.41 -5.71
CA GLU A 352 -39.34 -21.68 -5.31
C GLU A 352 -39.77 -23.06 -5.83
N ASN A 353 -40.38 -23.89 -4.97
CA ASN A 353 -40.96 -25.18 -5.34
C ASN A 353 -39.97 -26.12 -6.08
N GLY A 354 -38.70 -26.11 -5.69
CA GLY A 354 -37.65 -26.94 -6.31
C GLY A 354 -37.20 -26.47 -7.69
N SER A 355 -37.53 -25.25 -8.08
CA SER A 355 -37.02 -24.59 -9.28
C SER A 355 -36.26 -23.32 -8.91
N ALA A 356 -35.15 -23.03 -9.59
CA ALA A 356 -34.38 -21.82 -9.38
C ALA A 356 -34.24 -21.02 -10.68
N GLU A 357 -34.34 -19.70 -10.57
CA GLU A 357 -34.14 -18.74 -11.65
C GLU A 357 -33.13 -17.69 -11.21
N LEU A 358 -31.97 -17.65 -11.87
CA LEU A 358 -31.01 -16.57 -11.76
C LEU A 358 -31.39 -15.44 -12.71
N VAL A 359 -31.52 -14.23 -12.18
CA VAL A 359 -31.78 -13.02 -12.97
C VAL A 359 -30.73 -11.95 -12.72
N SER A 360 -30.42 -11.19 -13.78
CA SER A 360 -29.53 -10.04 -13.73
C SER A 360 -30.15 -8.87 -12.99
N ARG A 361 -29.33 -7.84 -12.75
CA ARG A 361 -29.77 -6.54 -12.22
C ARG A 361 -30.92 -5.87 -13.01
N ASN A 362 -31.05 -6.18 -14.30
CA ASN A 362 -32.08 -5.62 -15.18
C ASN A 362 -33.21 -6.64 -15.47
N ASN A 363 -33.37 -7.66 -14.62
CA ASN A 363 -34.35 -8.74 -14.73
C ASN A 363 -34.21 -9.57 -16.02
N LEU A 364 -32.99 -9.69 -16.56
CA LEU A 364 -32.70 -10.64 -17.65
C LEU A 364 -32.37 -12.00 -17.05
N VAL A 365 -32.99 -13.06 -17.55
CA VAL A 365 -32.72 -14.42 -17.07
C VAL A 365 -31.33 -14.87 -17.54
N TYR A 366 -30.57 -15.52 -16.64
CA TYR A 366 -29.26 -16.09 -16.95
C TYR A 366 -29.37 -17.60 -17.25
N ASP A 367 -29.96 -17.93 -18.39
CA ASP A 367 -30.33 -19.28 -18.79
C ASP A 367 -29.12 -20.24 -18.91
N HIS A 368 -27.95 -19.67 -19.22
CA HIS A 368 -26.74 -20.44 -19.51
C HIS A 368 -26.04 -20.94 -18.24
N PHE A 369 -26.27 -20.36 -17.06
CA PHE A 369 -25.70 -20.87 -15.80
C PHE A 369 -26.55 -21.99 -15.18
N SER A 370 -27.04 -22.92 -16.02
CA SER A 370 -27.93 -24.00 -15.57
C SER A 370 -27.38 -24.87 -14.44
N PRO A 371 -26.06 -25.16 -14.32
CA PRO A 371 -25.55 -25.93 -13.18
C PRO A 371 -25.81 -25.26 -11.83
N ILE A 372 -25.82 -23.92 -11.78
CA ILE A 372 -26.14 -23.17 -10.55
C ILE A 372 -27.64 -23.23 -10.28
N ASN A 373 -28.49 -23.06 -11.31
CA ASN A 373 -29.95 -23.18 -11.17
C ASN A 373 -30.37 -24.59 -10.73
N GLU A 374 -29.78 -25.64 -11.30
CA GLU A 374 -30.05 -27.03 -10.96
C GLU A 374 -29.67 -27.34 -9.51
N LEU A 375 -28.52 -26.84 -9.06
CA LEU A 375 -28.08 -27.02 -7.67
C LEU A 375 -28.99 -26.26 -6.69
N LEU A 376 -29.28 -24.99 -6.95
CA LEU A 376 -30.20 -24.19 -6.14
C LEU A 376 -31.60 -24.84 -6.04
N GLY A 377 -32.13 -25.35 -7.15
CA GLY A 377 -33.42 -26.05 -7.17
C GLY A 377 -33.41 -27.37 -6.39
N SER A 378 -32.25 -28.01 -6.26
CA SER A 378 -32.10 -29.27 -5.52
C SER A 378 -32.15 -29.12 -4.00
N TRP A 379 -31.98 -27.89 -3.48
CA TRP A 379 -31.94 -27.61 -2.05
C TRP A 379 -33.27 -27.84 -1.34
N GLY A 380 -34.40 -27.84 -2.08
CA GLY A 380 -35.72 -27.95 -1.47
C GLY A 380 -36.08 -26.77 -0.56
N LEU A 381 -35.41 -25.64 -0.73
CA LEU A 381 -35.62 -24.40 0.01
C LEU A 381 -36.35 -23.39 -0.87
N ASP A 382 -37.26 -22.63 -0.27
CA ASP A 382 -37.86 -21.46 -0.89
C ASP A 382 -37.09 -20.22 -0.38
N ILE A 383 -36.26 -19.61 -1.23
CA ILE A 383 -35.31 -18.55 -0.84
C ILE A 383 -35.01 -17.57 -1.97
N VAL A 384 -34.76 -16.30 -1.63
CA VAL A 384 -34.24 -15.28 -2.54
C VAL A 384 -32.87 -14.81 -2.07
N LEU A 385 -31.86 -14.99 -2.92
CA LEU A 385 -30.45 -14.69 -2.62
C LEU A 385 -29.90 -13.58 -3.52
N ASP A 386 -28.97 -12.79 -2.99
CA ASP A 386 -28.18 -11.82 -3.74
C ASP A 386 -26.70 -12.24 -3.73
N GLY A 387 -26.12 -12.33 -4.92
CA GLY A 387 -24.78 -12.89 -5.12
C GLY A 387 -24.11 -12.43 -6.41
N GLU A 388 -22.89 -12.94 -6.60
CA GLU A 388 -22.05 -12.69 -7.77
C GLU A 388 -21.59 -14.02 -8.39
N ILE A 389 -21.81 -14.19 -9.69
CA ILE A 389 -21.35 -15.37 -10.44
C ILE A 389 -19.95 -15.07 -10.98
N VAL A 390 -18.98 -15.94 -10.67
CA VAL A 390 -17.58 -15.79 -11.07
C VAL A 390 -17.03 -17.08 -11.65
N VAL A 391 -15.98 -16.96 -12.47
CA VAL A 391 -15.12 -18.09 -12.83
C VAL A 391 -13.75 -17.83 -12.24
N LEU A 392 -13.21 -18.78 -11.48
CA LEU A 392 -11.85 -18.68 -10.95
C LEU A 392 -10.84 -19.35 -11.88
N ASP A 393 -9.64 -18.76 -11.98
CA ASP A 393 -8.50 -19.37 -12.65
C ASP A 393 -7.79 -20.43 -11.78
N GLU A 394 -6.73 -21.06 -12.32
CA GLU A 394 -5.95 -22.11 -11.66
C GLU A 394 -5.29 -21.66 -10.34
N ILE A 395 -5.20 -20.35 -10.10
CA ILE A 395 -4.62 -19.74 -8.89
C ILE A 395 -5.68 -19.08 -7.99
N GLY A 396 -6.97 -19.36 -8.23
CA GLY A 396 -8.10 -18.93 -7.40
C GLY A 396 -8.52 -17.46 -7.57
N SER A 397 -8.07 -16.78 -8.63
CA SER A 397 -8.45 -15.38 -8.92
C SER A 397 -9.65 -15.32 -9.89
N PRO A 398 -10.60 -14.38 -9.71
CA PRO A 398 -11.69 -14.16 -10.66
C PRO A 398 -11.19 -13.81 -12.06
N ASN A 399 -11.71 -14.49 -13.06
CA ASN A 399 -11.40 -14.30 -14.47
C ASN A 399 -12.67 -13.99 -15.26
N PHE A 400 -12.95 -12.69 -15.39
CA PHE A 400 -14.13 -12.19 -16.09
C PHE A 400 -14.19 -12.62 -17.57
N VAL A 401 -13.05 -12.66 -18.27
CA VAL A 401 -13.00 -13.10 -19.68
C VAL A 401 -13.43 -14.56 -19.81
N ALA A 402 -13.00 -15.42 -18.88
CA ALA A 402 -13.40 -16.82 -18.86
C ALA A 402 -14.91 -16.95 -18.57
N LEU A 403 -15.46 -16.15 -17.65
CA LEU A 403 -16.88 -16.10 -17.36
C LEU A 403 -17.72 -15.75 -18.60
N GLN A 404 -17.31 -14.77 -19.40
CA GLN A 404 -18.05 -14.40 -20.63
C GLN A 404 -18.06 -15.49 -21.70
N ASN A 405 -16.95 -16.23 -21.79
CA ASN A 405 -16.78 -17.30 -22.76
C ASN A 405 -17.23 -18.65 -22.21
N TRP A 406 -17.81 -18.68 -21.01
CA TRP A 406 -18.28 -19.91 -20.40
C TRP A 406 -19.48 -20.44 -21.18
N ARG A 407 -19.37 -21.67 -21.68
CA ARG A 407 -20.38 -22.31 -22.54
C ARG A 407 -20.77 -23.73 -22.12
N SER A 408 -19.97 -24.40 -21.27
CA SER A 408 -20.30 -25.73 -20.69
C SER A 408 -19.26 -26.17 -19.65
N GLU A 409 -19.61 -27.18 -18.82
CA GLU A 409 -18.85 -27.78 -17.70
C GLU A 409 -17.37 -28.20 -17.95
N LYS A 410 -16.87 -28.14 -19.19
CA LYS A 410 -15.49 -28.54 -19.51
C LYS A 410 -14.44 -27.47 -19.21
N ASP A 411 -14.83 -26.23 -18.92
CA ASP A 411 -13.93 -25.10 -18.69
C ASP A 411 -14.16 -24.43 -17.32
N LEU A 412 -13.15 -24.54 -16.44
CA LEU A 412 -12.88 -23.73 -15.23
C LEU A 412 -13.94 -23.73 -14.10
N ASN A 413 -13.48 -23.40 -12.88
CA ASN A 413 -14.25 -23.44 -11.63
C ASN A 413 -15.31 -22.32 -11.59
N LEU A 414 -16.51 -22.57 -12.14
CA LEU A 414 -17.68 -21.70 -12.01
C LEU A 414 -18.18 -21.68 -10.55
N LEU A 415 -18.40 -20.50 -9.97
CA LEU A 415 -18.87 -20.32 -8.60
C LEU A 415 -19.93 -19.22 -8.51
N PHE A 416 -20.86 -19.38 -7.57
CA PHE A 416 -21.80 -18.34 -7.14
C PHE A 416 -21.47 -17.94 -5.70
N TYR A 417 -20.93 -16.72 -5.52
CA TYR A 417 -20.68 -16.15 -4.21
C TYR A 417 -21.92 -15.40 -3.72
N VAL A 418 -22.60 -15.96 -2.73
CA VAL A 418 -23.79 -15.38 -2.11
C VAL A 418 -23.36 -14.47 -0.97
N PHE A 419 -23.83 -13.23 -0.93
CA PHE A 419 -23.50 -12.29 0.13
C PHE A 419 -24.69 -11.87 1.00
N ASP A 420 -25.95 -12.05 0.55
CA ASP A 420 -27.14 -11.68 1.33
C ASP A 420 -28.37 -12.57 1.02
N VAL A 421 -29.35 -12.59 1.93
CA VAL A 421 -30.65 -13.28 1.81
C VAL A 421 -31.79 -12.27 2.00
N LEU A 422 -32.70 -12.21 1.04
CA LEU A 422 -33.76 -11.19 1.00
C LEU A 422 -35.12 -11.72 1.44
N TRP A 423 -35.34 -13.01 1.21
CA TRP A 423 -36.59 -13.70 1.55
C TRP A 423 -36.30 -15.19 1.77
N TYR A 424 -36.93 -15.79 2.77
CA TYR A 424 -36.78 -17.21 3.09
C TYR A 424 -38.10 -17.77 3.64
N ASP A 425 -38.60 -18.86 3.07
CA ASP A 425 -39.78 -19.63 3.53
C ASP A 425 -41.00 -18.75 3.91
N GLY A 426 -41.40 -17.87 2.99
CA GLY A 426 -42.54 -16.98 3.22
C GLY A 426 -42.26 -15.74 4.06
N LYS A 427 -41.01 -15.51 4.49
CA LYS A 427 -40.61 -14.37 5.34
C LYS A 427 -39.77 -13.37 4.56
N LEU A 428 -40.16 -12.09 4.59
CA LEU A 428 -39.36 -11.00 4.01
C LEU A 428 -38.35 -10.48 5.03
N LEU A 429 -37.08 -10.42 4.64
CA LEU A 429 -35.97 -10.08 5.53
C LEU A 429 -35.34 -8.71 5.25
N THR A 430 -35.81 -7.98 4.23
CA THR A 430 -35.18 -6.73 3.76
C THR A 430 -35.07 -5.63 4.81
N ASP A 431 -36.00 -5.61 5.78
CA ASP A 431 -36.04 -4.59 6.84
C ASP A 431 -35.22 -4.97 8.09
N TYR A 432 -34.63 -6.17 8.11
CA TYR A 432 -33.70 -6.61 9.16
C TYR A 432 -32.29 -6.09 8.89
N THR A 433 -31.43 -6.07 9.90
CA THR A 433 -30.04 -5.65 9.76
C THR A 433 -29.22 -6.65 8.93
N LEU A 434 -28.09 -6.20 8.38
CA LEU A 434 -27.20 -7.07 7.61
C LEU A 434 -26.74 -8.29 8.40
N LEU A 435 -26.30 -8.12 9.66
CA LEU A 435 -25.85 -9.25 10.49
C LEU A 435 -26.98 -10.25 10.78
N GLU A 436 -28.20 -9.78 10.98
CA GLU A 436 -29.38 -10.63 11.15
C GLU A 436 -29.66 -11.45 9.89
N ARG A 437 -29.72 -10.82 8.70
CA ARG A 437 -29.90 -11.54 7.44
C ARG A 437 -28.77 -12.55 7.21
N ARG A 438 -27.53 -12.18 7.55
CA ARG A 438 -26.37 -13.07 7.45
C ARG A 438 -26.45 -14.29 8.36
N SER A 439 -26.96 -14.13 9.58
CA SER A 439 -27.20 -15.27 10.48
C SER A 439 -28.20 -16.27 9.89
N VAL A 440 -29.26 -15.78 9.24
CA VAL A 440 -30.21 -16.63 8.51
C VAL A 440 -29.51 -17.32 7.35
N LEU A 441 -28.78 -16.57 6.51
CA LEU A 441 -28.05 -17.10 5.36
C LEU A 441 -27.10 -18.25 5.77
N GLU A 442 -26.30 -18.06 6.80
CA GLU A 442 -25.31 -19.05 7.27
C GLU A 442 -25.95 -20.27 7.94
N ALA A 443 -27.17 -20.12 8.48
CA ALA A 443 -27.92 -21.22 9.07
C ALA A 443 -28.67 -22.07 8.03
N VAL A 444 -29.17 -21.46 6.95
CA VAL A 444 -30.04 -22.13 5.96
C VAL A 444 -29.29 -22.66 4.75
N LEU A 445 -28.12 -22.12 4.40
CA LEU A 445 -27.34 -22.61 3.25
C LEU A 445 -26.66 -23.95 3.56
N PRO A 446 -26.75 -24.96 2.65
CA PRO A 446 -26.02 -26.21 2.79
C PRO A 446 -24.50 -25.99 2.88
N LYS A 447 -23.84 -26.67 3.84
CA LYS A 447 -22.44 -26.37 4.21
C LYS A 447 -21.36 -26.94 3.28
N GLU A 448 -21.69 -27.65 2.21
CA GLU A 448 -20.69 -28.24 1.29
C GLU A 448 -21.20 -28.37 -0.15
N ASP A 449 -21.42 -27.25 -0.83
CA ASP A 449 -21.70 -27.26 -2.28
C ASP A 449 -20.52 -26.72 -3.08
N GLY A 450 -20.01 -27.53 -4.01
CA GLY A 450 -18.81 -27.21 -4.79
C GLY A 450 -18.93 -25.96 -5.68
N LEU A 451 -20.16 -25.54 -6.01
CA LEU A 451 -20.45 -24.40 -6.92
C LEU A 451 -20.97 -23.15 -6.20
N ILE A 452 -21.50 -23.24 -4.98
CA ILE A 452 -22.12 -22.10 -4.28
C ILE A 452 -21.38 -21.87 -2.97
N ARG A 453 -20.97 -20.62 -2.73
CA ARG A 453 -20.18 -20.24 -1.56
C ARG A 453 -20.76 -19.01 -0.91
N ILE A 454 -20.68 -18.95 0.41
CA ILE A 454 -20.99 -17.72 1.14
C ILE A 454 -19.77 -16.80 1.04
N SER A 455 -19.99 -15.55 0.62
CA SER A 455 -18.97 -14.51 0.70
C SER A 455 -18.73 -14.18 2.17
N HIS A 456 -17.48 -14.28 2.62
CA HIS A 456 -17.12 -14.04 4.02
C HIS A 456 -17.11 -12.55 4.35
N LEU A 457 -17.71 -12.22 5.50
CA LEU A 457 -17.60 -10.91 6.13
C LEU A 457 -16.44 -10.92 7.12
N PHE A 458 -15.63 -9.89 7.06
CA PHE A 458 -14.47 -9.67 7.91
C PHE A 458 -14.74 -8.45 8.79
N ASP A 459 -14.79 -8.68 10.09
CA ASP A 459 -14.67 -7.63 11.10
C ASP A 459 -13.18 -7.36 11.31
N ALA A 460 -12.62 -6.47 10.49
CA ALA A 460 -11.19 -6.24 10.37
C ALA A 460 -10.92 -4.78 10.00
N ASP A 461 -9.65 -4.36 10.10
CA ASP A 461 -9.22 -3.07 9.58
C ASP A 461 -9.42 -3.01 8.06
N GLY A 462 -10.32 -2.13 7.62
CA GLY A 462 -10.71 -2.01 6.21
C GLY A 462 -9.58 -1.56 5.27
N VAL A 463 -8.61 -0.79 5.79
CA VAL A 463 -7.43 -0.34 5.03
C VAL A 463 -6.47 -1.51 4.83
N ALA A 464 -6.21 -2.29 5.89
CA ALA A 464 -5.38 -3.48 5.81
C ALA A 464 -6.02 -4.57 4.93
N PHE A 465 -7.35 -4.72 5.02
CA PHE A 465 -8.12 -5.65 4.19
C PHE A 465 -8.04 -5.25 2.71
N TYR A 466 -8.19 -3.97 2.39
CA TYR A 466 -8.03 -3.45 1.03
C TYR A 466 -6.63 -3.66 0.47
N GLU A 467 -5.57 -3.36 1.23
CA GLU A 467 -4.19 -3.59 0.78
C GLU A 467 -3.88 -5.07 0.58
N THR A 468 -4.53 -5.94 1.34
CA THR A 468 -4.49 -7.38 1.12
C THR A 468 -5.20 -7.77 -0.17
N ALA A 469 -6.41 -7.28 -0.41
CA ALA A 469 -7.15 -7.51 -1.65
C ALA A 469 -6.38 -7.02 -2.90
N LYS A 470 -5.75 -5.85 -2.80
CA LYS A 470 -4.90 -5.25 -3.84
C LYS A 470 -3.64 -6.08 -4.10
N ARG A 471 -2.94 -6.50 -3.04
CA ARG A 471 -1.82 -7.46 -3.17
C ARG A 471 -2.30 -8.73 -3.81
N MET A 472 -3.48 -9.23 -3.45
CA MET A 472 -4.08 -10.42 -4.02
C MET A 472 -4.50 -10.27 -5.50
N LYS A 473 -4.45 -9.06 -6.07
CA LYS A 473 -4.94 -8.71 -7.42
C LYS A 473 -6.45 -8.93 -7.60
N LEU A 474 -7.21 -8.86 -6.52
CA LEU A 474 -8.67 -8.88 -6.54
C LEU A 474 -9.21 -7.54 -7.09
N GLU A 475 -10.52 -7.44 -7.31
CA GLU A 475 -11.13 -6.21 -7.86
C GLU A 475 -11.10 -5.06 -6.86
N GLY A 476 -11.25 -5.38 -5.57
CA GLY A 476 -11.35 -4.42 -4.48
C GLY A 476 -12.05 -5.05 -3.28
N ILE A 477 -12.66 -4.19 -2.46
CA ILE A 477 -13.45 -4.60 -1.30
C ILE A 477 -14.81 -3.88 -1.31
N ILE A 478 -15.80 -4.46 -0.63
CA ILE A 478 -17.04 -3.79 -0.27
C ILE A 478 -17.03 -3.61 1.25
N ALA A 479 -17.21 -2.37 1.71
CA ALA A 479 -17.51 -2.07 3.10
C ALA A 479 -19.03 -1.99 3.25
N LYS A 480 -19.59 -2.68 4.25
CA LYS A 480 -21.02 -2.68 4.55
C LYS A 480 -21.21 -2.33 6.01
N ARG A 481 -22.20 -1.48 6.32
CA ARG A 481 -22.59 -1.24 7.71
C ARG A 481 -23.28 -2.49 8.28
N ALA A 482 -22.83 -2.96 9.43
CA ALA A 482 -23.34 -4.15 10.10
C ALA A 482 -24.86 -4.10 10.36
N GLU A 483 -25.38 -2.90 10.58
CA GLU A 483 -26.80 -2.65 10.87
C GLU A 483 -27.62 -2.24 9.63
N SER A 484 -27.02 -2.25 8.42
CA SER A 484 -27.71 -1.78 7.21
C SER A 484 -28.91 -2.65 6.82
N VAL A 485 -30.01 -1.98 6.46
CA VAL A 485 -31.19 -2.62 5.85
C VAL A 485 -31.03 -2.75 4.33
N TYR A 486 -31.78 -3.64 3.70
CA TYR A 486 -31.69 -3.85 2.26
C TYR A 486 -32.68 -2.97 1.48
N THR A 487 -32.19 -1.94 0.80
CA THR A 487 -33.03 -1.04 -0.01
C THR A 487 -32.93 -1.37 -1.51
N GLY A 488 -34.03 -1.80 -2.12
CA GLY A 488 -34.06 -2.10 -3.56
C GLY A 488 -33.89 -0.87 -4.46
N ASP A 489 -33.08 -0.99 -5.52
CA ASP A 489 -32.83 0.01 -6.59
C ASP A 489 -32.13 1.33 -6.20
N ALA A 490 -32.13 1.70 -4.91
CA ALA A 490 -31.42 2.87 -4.40
C ALA A 490 -29.90 2.63 -4.35
N ARG A 491 -29.13 3.70 -4.60
CA ARG A 491 -27.69 3.73 -4.33
C ARG A 491 -27.50 4.04 -2.84
N SER A 492 -27.02 3.05 -2.10
CA SER A 492 -26.84 3.15 -0.66
C SER A 492 -25.49 3.75 -0.30
N ARG A 493 -25.48 4.57 0.75
CA ARG A 493 -24.27 5.08 1.41
C ARG A 493 -23.76 4.12 2.48
N GLU A 494 -24.53 3.09 2.83
CA GLU A 494 -24.15 2.09 3.84
C GLU A 494 -23.43 0.88 3.23
N TRP A 495 -23.41 0.78 1.90
CA TRP A 495 -22.62 -0.18 1.13
C TRP A 495 -21.67 0.60 0.23
N LEU A 496 -20.39 0.57 0.55
CA LEU A 496 -19.34 1.34 -0.12
C LEU A 496 -18.39 0.39 -0.86
N LYS A 497 -18.14 0.66 -2.14
CA LYS A 497 -17.18 -0.10 -2.96
C LYS A 497 -15.87 0.66 -3.10
N VAL A 498 -14.77 0.00 -2.74
CA VAL A 498 -13.41 0.53 -2.91
C VAL A 498 -12.70 -0.33 -3.95
N LYS A 499 -12.39 0.25 -5.12
CA LYS A 499 -11.81 -0.50 -6.25
C LYS A 499 -10.29 -0.45 -6.23
N ALA A 500 -9.65 -1.63 -6.26
CA ALA A 500 -8.20 -1.77 -6.39
C ALA A 500 -7.71 -1.62 -7.85
N LYS A 501 -8.60 -1.81 -8.82
CA LYS A 501 -8.33 -1.63 -10.26
C LYS A 501 -9.30 -0.61 -10.85
N LEU A 502 -8.80 0.31 -11.68
CA LEU A 502 -9.63 1.26 -12.40
C LEU A 502 -10.27 0.58 -13.61
N ARG A 503 -11.58 0.32 -13.48
CA ARG A 503 -12.43 -0.23 -14.54
C ARG A 503 -13.65 0.64 -14.76
N GLN A 504 -14.06 0.72 -16.01
CA GLN A 504 -15.18 1.54 -16.46
C GLN A 504 -15.98 0.76 -17.51
N GLU A 505 -17.31 0.83 -17.39
CA GLU A 505 -18.22 0.41 -18.46
C GLU A 505 -18.27 1.52 -19.52
N VAL A 506 -18.16 1.16 -20.79
CA VAL A 506 -18.10 2.10 -21.91
C VAL A 506 -18.93 1.60 -23.08
N VAL A 507 -19.52 2.53 -23.83
CA VAL A 507 -20.28 2.24 -25.04
C VAL A 507 -19.33 2.16 -26.24
N ILE A 508 -19.42 1.10 -27.02
CA ILE A 508 -18.68 0.93 -28.27
C ILE A 508 -19.44 1.68 -29.37
N ALA A 509 -18.83 2.73 -29.90
CA ALA A 509 -19.44 3.57 -30.93
C ALA A 509 -18.68 3.51 -32.28
N GLY A 510 -17.60 2.73 -32.34
CA GLY A 510 -16.84 2.54 -33.57
C GLY A 510 -15.62 1.65 -33.38
N TYR A 511 -14.96 1.34 -34.49
CA TYR A 511 -13.65 0.71 -34.49
C TYR A 511 -12.76 1.29 -35.59
N THR A 512 -11.46 1.07 -35.48
CA THR A 512 -10.45 1.63 -36.38
C THR A 512 -9.63 0.53 -37.00
N ARG A 513 -9.10 0.78 -38.20
CA ARG A 513 -8.13 -0.11 -38.86
C ARG A 513 -6.98 0.71 -39.46
N ASN A 514 -5.75 0.39 -39.06
CA ASN A 514 -4.54 0.97 -39.65
C ASN A 514 -4.25 0.32 -41.02
N GLU A 515 -3.65 1.06 -41.94
CA GLU A 515 -3.42 0.61 -43.33
C GLU A 515 -2.53 -0.66 -43.42
N ASP A 516 -1.52 -0.79 -42.56
CA ASP A 516 -0.55 -1.90 -42.58
C ASP A 516 -0.75 -2.95 -41.46
N SER A 517 -1.95 -3.04 -40.86
CA SER A 517 -2.19 -3.99 -39.77
C SER A 517 -2.70 -5.35 -40.25
N GLY A 518 -2.03 -6.42 -39.81
CA GLY A 518 -2.53 -7.80 -39.93
C GLY A 518 -3.69 -8.15 -38.98
N LYS A 519 -4.09 -7.24 -38.08
CA LYS A 519 -5.23 -7.44 -37.17
C LYS A 519 -6.56 -7.19 -37.90
N ASN A 520 -7.65 -7.80 -37.42
CA ASN A 520 -8.97 -7.59 -38.02
C ASN A 520 -9.48 -6.16 -37.76
N PHE A 521 -9.22 -5.62 -36.56
CA PHE A 521 -9.29 -4.19 -36.25
C PHE A 521 -8.14 -3.77 -35.30
N SER A 522 -7.82 -2.48 -35.30
CA SER A 522 -6.71 -1.89 -34.55
C SER A 522 -7.09 -1.41 -33.15
N ALA A 523 -8.21 -0.70 -33.02
CA ALA A 523 -8.74 -0.27 -31.72
C ALA A 523 -10.25 0.01 -31.81
N LEU A 524 -10.96 -0.12 -30.69
CA LEU A 524 -12.33 0.37 -30.53
C LEU A 524 -12.32 1.86 -30.20
N ALA A 525 -13.34 2.59 -30.66
CA ALA A 525 -13.66 3.96 -30.25
C ALA A 525 -14.83 3.89 -29.25
N VAL A 526 -14.61 4.42 -28.04
CA VAL A 526 -15.54 4.22 -26.92
C VAL A 526 -15.97 5.54 -26.28
N GLY A 527 -17.17 5.55 -25.70
CA GLY A 527 -17.77 6.71 -25.04
C GLY A 527 -18.61 6.37 -23.82
N VAL A 528 -19.09 7.41 -23.14
CA VAL A 528 -20.06 7.36 -22.04
C VAL A 528 -21.09 8.46 -22.24
N TYR A 529 -22.31 8.26 -21.77
CA TYR A 529 -23.36 9.28 -21.79
C TYR A 529 -23.13 10.30 -20.66
N ASP A 530 -23.41 11.57 -20.94
CA ASP A 530 -23.53 12.62 -19.92
C ASP A 530 -24.98 12.78 -19.43
N GLU A 531 -25.20 13.66 -18.45
CA GLU A 531 -26.53 13.94 -17.89
C GLU A 531 -27.54 14.48 -18.91
N ALA A 532 -27.07 15.04 -20.03
CA ALA A 532 -27.91 15.52 -21.11
C ALA A 532 -28.26 14.42 -22.12
N GLY A 533 -27.82 13.17 -21.89
CA GLY A 533 -28.01 12.04 -22.79
C GLY A 533 -27.13 12.09 -24.04
N VAL A 534 -26.03 12.85 -24.02
CA VAL A 534 -25.09 12.98 -25.14
C VAL A 534 -23.93 12.01 -24.96
N LEU A 535 -23.62 11.21 -26.00
CA LEU A 535 -22.50 10.28 -25.98
C LEU A 535 -21.17 11.02 -26.19
N ARG A 536 -20.34 11.07 -25.14
CA ARG A 536 -19.02 11.72 -25.14
C ARG A 536 -17.92 10.71 -25.42
N TYR A 537 -17.02 11.05 -26.34
CA TYR A 537 -15.86 10.22 -26.65
C TYR A 537 -14.84 10.26 -25.50
N ILE A 538 -14.46 9.09 -24.99
CA ILE A 538 -13.49 8.95 -23.88
C ILE A 538 -12.25 8.14 -24.27
N GLY A 539 -11.99 7.95 -25.56
CA GLY A 539 -10.72 7.39 -26.05
C GLY A 539 -10.85 6.09 -26.82
N LYS A 540 -9.70 5.41 -26.96
CA LYS A 540 -9.56 4.22 -27.79
C LYS A 540 -8.99 3.03 -27.01
N VAL A 541 -9.48 1.84 -27.34
CA VAL A 541 -9.10 0.58 -26.69
C VAL A 541 -8.45 -0.32 -27.73
N GLY A 542 -7.12 -0.47 -27.65
CA GLY A 542 -6.32 -1.19 -28.66
C GLY A 542 -5.73 -2.53 -28.20
N THR A 543 -5.96 -2.90 -26.94
CA THR A 543 -5.40 -4.09 -26.28
C THR A 543 -6.52 -4.87 -25.58
N GLY A 544 -6.26 -6.12 -25.19
CA GLY A 544 -7.27 -7.00 -24.56
C GLY A 544 -8.06 -7.89 -25.54
N PHE A 545 -7.61 -7.99 -26.79
CA PHE A 545 -8.24 -8.85 -27.81
C PHE A 545 -7.29 -9.94 -28.29
N ASN A 546 -7.82 -11.15 -28.48
CA ASN A 546 -7.19 -12.18 -29.31
C ASN A 546 -7.86 -12.25 -30.70
N ASP A 547 -7.26 -12.97 -31.65
CA ASP A 547 -7.75 -13.03 -33.04
C ASP A 547 -9.16 -13.62 -33.17
N ILE A 548 -9.56 -14.51 -32.25
CA ILE A 548 -10.88 -15.14 -32.23
C ILE A 548 -11.92 -14.10 -31.79
N MET A 549 -11.66 -13.41 -30.67
CA MET A 549 -12.51 -12.34 -30.14
C MET A 549 -12.70 -11.21 -31.16
N GLN A 550 -11.64 -10.81 -31.87
CA GLN A 550 -11.78 -9.75 -32.87
C GLN A 550 -12.73 -10.12 -34.01
N LYS A 551 -12.74 -11.39 -34.44
CA LYS A 551 -13.65 -11.88 -35.49
C LYS A 551 -15.09 -11.91 -35.01
N GLU A 552 -15.31 -12.33 -33.76
CA GLU A 552 -16.65 -12.38 -33.19
C GLU A 552 -17.22 -10.96 -32.99
N LEU A 553 -16.41 -10.03 -32.46
CA LEU A 553 -16.81 -8.63 -32.33
C LEU A 553 -17.17 -8.02 -33.69
N LEU A 554 -16.38 -8.26 -34.74
CA LEU A 554 -16.71 -7.78 -36.09
C LEU A 554 -18.02 -8.35 -36.64
N ARG A 555 -18.39 -9.58 -36.25
CA ARG A 555 -19.68 -10.17 -36.63
C ARG A 555 -20.84 -9.40 -36.00
N GLN A 556 -20.69 -8.98 -34.75
CA GLN A 556 -21.67 -8.16 -34.04
C GLN A 556 -21.68 -6.70 -34.51
N PHE A 557 -20.53 -6.16 -34.92
CA PHE A 557 -20.41 -4.78 -35.42
C PHE A 557 -21.07 -4.59 -36.79
N LYS A 558 -20.97 -5.59 -37.67
CA LYS A 558 -21.48 -5.52 -39.05
C LYS A 558 -22.93 -5.05 -39.19
N PRO A 559 -23.92 -5.53 -38.41
CA PRO A 559 -25.29 -5.02 -38.47
C PRO A 559 -25.45 -3.59 -37.91
N LEU A 560 -24.50 -3.10 -37.11
CA LEU A 560 -24.55 -1.80 -36.44
C LEU A 560 -23.79 -0.70 -37.20
N GLU A 561 -23.12 -1.02 -38.31
CA GLU A 561 -22.34 -0.06 -39.09
C GLU A 561 -23.20 1.12 -39.57
N THR A 562 -22.77 2.33 -39.27
CA THR A 562 -23.40 3.58 -39.70
C THR A 562 -22.40 4.52 -40.36
N LYS A 563 -22.91 5.43 -41.20
CA LYS A 563 -22.12 6.48 -41.84
C LYS A 563 -21.97 7.73 -40.97
N VAL A 564 -22.79 7.86 -39.93
CA VAL A 564 -22.83 9.04 -39.06
C VAL A 564 -22.04 8.75 -37.79
N CYS A 565 -21.17 9.68 -37.40
CA CYS A 565 -20.46 9.60 -36.12
C CYS A 565 -21.49 9.69 -34.96
N PRO A 566 -21.52 8.72 -34.03
CA PRO A 566 -22.45 8.73 -32.90
C PRO A 566 -22.02 9.68 -31.78
N PHE A 567 -20.77 10.17 -31.79
CA PHE A 567 -20.28 11.18 -30.85
C PHE A 567 -20.71 12.59 -31.25
N ASP A 568 -20.84 13.47 -30.26
CA ASP A 568 -21.12 14.90 -30.42
C ASP A 568 -20.08 15.64 -31.28
N VAL A 569 -18.81 15.27 -31.12
CA VAL A 569 -17.68 15.78 -31.88
C VAL A 569 -16.92 14.58 -32.46
N GLU A 570 -16.73 14.57 -33.78
CA GLU A 570 -16.00 13.49 -34.46
C GLU A 570 -14.53 13.45 -33.97
N PRO A 571 -14.09 12.36 -33.31
CA PRO A 571 -12.76 12.31 -32.72
C PRO A 571 -11.67 12.01 -33.75
N ASP A 572 -10.49 12.62 -33.62
CA ASP A 572 -9.30 12.26 -34.43
C ASP A 572 -8.75 10.91 -33.96
N VAL A 573 -9.25 9.82 -34.55
CA VAL A 573 -8.87 8.45 -34.19
C VAL A 573 -7.41 8.09 -34.56
N ASP A 574 -6.78 8.88 -35.44
CA ASP A 574 -5.38 8.73 -35.89
C ASP A 574 -4.47 9.82 -35.29
N GLU A 575 -4.88 10.44 -34.17
CA GLU A 575 -4.10 11.49 -33.50
C GLU A 575 -2.68 11.00 -33.12
N PRO A 576 -1.61 11.70 -33.56
CA PRO A 576 -0.24 11.38 -33.20
C PRO A 576 0.02 11.68 -31.72
N SER A 577 0.73 10.80 -31.03
CA SER A 577 1.09 10.95 -29.61
C SER A 577 2.59 11.17 -29.41
N ARG A 578 3.01 11.62 -28.22
CA ARG A 578 4.44 11.80 -27.87
C ARG A 578 5.29 10.54 -28.09
N PHE A 579 4.69 9.35 -27.92
CA PHE A 579 5.34 8.05 -28.15
C PHE A 579 5.11 7.49 -29.56
N ARG A 580 4.17 8.07 -30.32
CA ARG A 580 3.89 7.73 -31.72
C ARG A 580 3.65 9.03 -32.52
N PRO A 581 4.71 9.73 -32.95
CA PRO A 581 4.59 11.00 -33.66
C PRO A 581 4.11 10.85 -35.12
N ARG A 582 4.03 9.63 -35.65
CA ARG A 582 3.54 9.34 -37.02
C ARG A 582 2.08 8.87 -37.00
N ARG A 583 1.27 9.45 -37.88
CA ARG A 583 -0.07 8.98 -38.25
C ARG A 583 0.02 7.62 -38.96
N LEU A 584 -0.91 6.70 -38.68
CA LEU A 584 -0.93 5.35 -39.26
C LEU A 584 -2.01 5.16 -40.34
N GLY A 585 -2.70 6.25 -40.71
CA GLY A 585 -3.79 6.18 -41.67
C GLY A 585 -5.01 5.45 -41.11
N ALA A 586 -5.21 5.47 -39.78
CA ALA A 586 -6.33 4.81 -39.15
C ALA A 586 -7.65 5.44 -39.61
N LYS A 587 -8.53 4.64 -40.22
CA LYS A 587 -9.88 5.08 -40.61
C LYS A 587 -10.93 4.56 -39.63
N PRO A 588 -11.86 5.40 -39.14
CA PRO A 588 -12.95 4.95 -38.30
C PRO A 588 -14.04 4.28 -39.15
N THR A 589 -14.63 3.22 -38.59
CA THR A 589 -15.94 2.70 -38.97
C THR A 589 -16.86 2.91 -37.78
N TRP A 590 -17.89 3.73 -37.95
CA TRP A 590 -18.82 4.10 -36.90
C TRP A 590 -19.90 3.03 -36.72
N LEU A 591 -20.33 2.84 -35.48
CA LEU A 591 -21.37 1.89 -35.09
C LEU A 591 -22.50 2.63 -34.37
N LEU A 592 -23.72 2.11 -34.48
CA LEU A 592 -24.80 2.50 -33.58
C LEU A 592 -24.37 2.18 -32.13
N PRO A 593 -24.58 3.09 -31.16
CA PRO A 593 -24.12 2.95 -29.78
C PRO A 593 -24.97 1.96 -28.97
N GLU A 594 -25.05 0.72 -29.45
CA GLU A 594 -25.91 -0.35 -28.90
C GLU A 594 -25.13 -1.39 -28.08
N LEU A 595 -23.80 -1.36 -28.12
CA LEU A 595 -22.95 -2.34 -27.43
C LEU A 595 -22.19 -1.70 -26.28
N VAL A 596 -22.23 -2.34 -25.11
CA VAL A 596 -21.46 -1.94 -23.92
C VAL A 596 -20.31 -2.92 -23.70
N CYS A 597 -19.14 -2.42 -23.30
CA CYS A 597 -18.04 -3.25 -22.84
C CYS A 597 -17.42 -2.71 -21.56
N GLU A 598 -16.73 -3.59 -20.84
CA GLU A 598 -15.89 -3.19 -19.72
C GLU A 598 -14.44 -3.03 -20.16
N VAL A 599 -13.80 -1.97 -19.69
CA VAL A 599 -12.40 -1.67 -19.93
C VAL A 599 -11.67 -1.43 -18.62
N GLU A 600 -10.44 -1.91 -18.53
CA GLU A 600 -9.48 -1.58 -17.48
C GLU A 600 -8.48 -0.57 -18.03
N PHE A 601 -8.14 0.44 -17.24
CA PHE A 601 -7.27 1.53 -17.68
C PHE A 601 -6.35 1.97 -16.54
N ALA A 602 -5.27 2.68 -16.88
CA ALA A 602 -4.28 3.14 -15.90
C ALA A 602 -4.70 4.46 -15.24
N GLU A 603 -5.26 5.38 -16.04
CA GLU A 603 -5.70 6.71 -15.60
C GLU A 603 -6.65 7.33 -16.64
N ILE A 604 -7.38 8.37 -16.25
CA ILE A 604 -8.12 9.26 -17.17
C ILE A 604 -7.25 10.51 -17.37
N SER A 605 -6.91 10.85 -18.61
CA SER A 605 -6.12 12.06 -18.90
C SER A 605 -6.94 13.34 -18.70
N ARG A 606 -6.25 14.48 -18.60
CA ARG A 606 -6.86 15.80 -18.35
C ARG A 606 -7.98 16.19 -19.33
N ASP A 607 -7.99 15.61 -20.53
CA ASP A 607 -9.02 15.77 -21.56
C ASP A 607 -10.16 14.74 -21.48
N GLY A 608 -10.26 13.99 -20.38
CA GLY A 608 -11.34 13.02 -20.14
C GLY A 608 -11.17 11.67 -20.86
N LYS A 609 -9.98 11.38 -21.42
CA LYS A 609 -9.73 10.14 -22.17
C LYS A 609 -9.07 9.06 -21.34
N LEU A 610 -9.48 7.80 -21.51
CA LEU A 610 -8.87 6.63 -20.89
C LEU A 610 -7.46 6.39 -21.45
N ARG A 611 -6.47 6.25 -20.56
CA ARG A 611 -5.08 5.94 -20.90
C ARG A 611 -4.75 4.48 -20.59
N GLN A 612 -4.03 3.85 -21.52
CA GLN A 612 -3.65 2.43 -21.45
C GLN A 612 -4.86 1.48 -21.29
N ALA A 613 -5.99 1.83 -21.92
CA ALA A 613 -7.20 1.04 -21.85
C ALA A 613 -7.05 -0.32 -22.53
N SER A 614 -7.51 -1.36 -21.85
CA SER A 614 -7.56 -2.75 -22.31
C SER A 614 -8.97 -3.30 -22.17
N PHE A 615 -9.45 -3.95 -23.22
CA PHE A 615 -10.76 -4.59 -23.25
C PHE A 615 -10.80 -5.78 -22.29
N LYS A 616 -11.88 -5.88 -21.49
CA LYS A 616 -12.12 -7.02 -20.59
C LYS A 616 -13.28 -7.88 -21.06
N GLY A 617 -14.32 -7.30 -21.64
CA GLY A 617 -15.48 -8.09 -22.08
C GLY A 617 -16.69 -7.26 -22.50
N LEU A 618 -17.67 -7.89 -23.16
CA LEU A 618 -18.97 -7.27 -23.51
C LEU A 618 -19.96 -7.33 -22.35
N ARG A 619 -20.70 -6.27 -22.08
CA ARG A 619 -21.73 -6.23 -21.03
C ARG A 619 -23.11 -6.28 -21.65
N GLU A 620 -23.54 -7.49 -22.03
CA GLU A 620 -24.87 -7.75 -22.61
C GLU A 620 -26.00 -7.51 -21.58
N ASP A 621 -25.66 -7.47 -20.29
CA ASP A 621 -26.56 -7.20 -19.18
C ASP A 621 -26.87 -5.70 -18.97
N LYS A 622 -26.19 -4.80 -19.69
CA LYS A 622 -26.29 -3.34 -19.51
C LYS A 622 -26.99 -2.65 -20.67
N ASP A 623 -27.88 -1.72 -20.33
CA ASP A 623 -28.42 -0.75 -21.30
C ASP A 623 -27.33 0.29 -21.60
N PRO A 624 -26.98 0.54 -22.88
CA PRO A 624 -26.03 1.58 -23.26
C PRO A 624 -26.36 2.96 -22.68
N GLY A 625 -27.64 3.31 -22.55
CA GLY A 625 -28.10 4.60 -22.03
C GLY A 625 -27.76 4.84 -20.55
N ASP A 626 -27.52 3.78 -19.78
CA ASP A 626 -27.16 3.85 -18.35
C ASP A 626 -25.65 4.00 -18.13
N VAL A 627 -24.85 3.99 -19.19
CA VAL A 627 -23.39 3.98 -19.12
C VAL A 627 -22.86 5.41 -19.00
N VAL A 628 -22.64 5.86 -17.77
CA VAL A 628 -22.08 7.16 -17.41
C VAL A 628 -20.67 7.04 -16.81
N LEU A 629 -19.90 8.13 -16.81
CA LEU A 629 -18.56 8.13 -16.18
C LEU A 629 -18.67 7.94 -14.66
N GLU A 630 -18.09 6.87 -14.10
CA GLU A 630 -18.07 6.69 -12.64
C GLU A 630 -17.01 7.60 -12.01
N VAL A 631 -17.46 8.64 -11.31
CA VAL A 631 -16.61 9.49 -10.46
C VAL A 631 -16.73 9.00 -9.02
N PRO A 632 -15.64 8.62 -8.33
CA PRO A 632 -15.71 8.24 -6.93
C PRO A 632 -16.10 9.45 -6.07
N SER A 633 -16.91 9.21 -5.05
CA SER A 633 -17.17 10.18 -3.99
C SER A 633 -15.97 10.27 -3.05
N VAL A 634 -15.74 11.46 -2.47
CA VAL A 634 -14.71 11.66 -1.44
C VAL A 634 -15.11 10.88 -0.20
N THR A 635 -14.26 9.95 0.24
CA THR A 635 -14.58 9.01 1.32
C THR A 635 -14.92 9.75 2.61
N ASP A 636 -14.12 10.76 2.97
CA ASP A 636 -14.30 11.55 4.19
C ASP A 636 -15.62 12.33 4.18
N GLU A 637 -16.02 12.91 3.05
CA GLU A 637 -17.31 13.59 2.90
C GLU A 637 -18.48 12.60 3.02
N VAL A 638 -18.33 11.39 2.47
CA VAL A 638 -19.37 10.36 2.55
C VAL A 638 -19.61 9.92 3.99
N LEU A 639 -18.53 9.80 4.78
CA LEU A 639 -18.56 9.42 6.20
C LEU A 639 -19.00 10.57 7.11
N GLU A 640 -18.54 11.80 6.87
CA GLU A 640 -18.91 12.99 7.66
C GLU A 640 -20.38 13.34 7.52
N ASP A 641 -20.90 13.45 6.28
CA ASP A 641 -22.33 13.69 6.02
C ASP A 641 -23.21 12.66 6.73
N PHE A 642 -22.77 11.39 6.75
CA PHE A 642 -23.52 10.30 7.37
C PHE A 642 -23.49 10.41 8.89
N ASN A 643 -22.32 10.71 9.48
CA ASN A 643 -22.20 10.92 10.92
C ASN A 643 -23.02 12.13 11.38
N GLU A 644 -23.10 13.19 10.58
CA GLU A 644 -23.98 14.34 10.84
C GLU A 644 -25.47 13.95 10.71
N GLU A 645 -25.89 13.18 9.70
CA GLU A 645 -27.27 12.69 9.57
C GLU A 645 -27.69 11.77 10.74
N VAL A 646 -26.78 10.91 11.22
CA VAL A 646 -27.01 10.08 12.39
C VAL A 646 -27.08 10.92 13.66
N GLU A 647 -26.13 11.84 13.89
CA GLU A 647 -26.16 12.74 15.05
C GLU A 647 -27.45 13.57 15.10
N VAL A 648 -27.93 14.06 13.95
CA VAL A 648 -29.23 14.77 13.87
C VAL A 648 -30.41 13.85 14.20
N SER A 649 -30.41 12.60 13.72
CA SER A 649 -31.49 11.63 14.03
C SER A 649 -31.48 11.15 15.49
N VAL A 650 -30.29 11.06 16.10
CA VAL A 650 -30.10 10.67 17.50
C VAL A 650 -30.44 11.84 18.41
N ASP A 651 -30.13 13.08 18.02
CA ASP A 651 -30.52 14.30 18.74
C ASP A 651 -32.05 14.52 18.68
N GLU A 652 -32.72 14.27 17.55
CA GLU A 652 -34.19 14.30 17.46
C GLU A 652 -34.86 13.21 18.31
N ALA A 653 -34.22 12.03 18.47
CA ALA A 653 -34.69 10.98 19.37
C ALA A 653 -34.35 11.26 20.85
N ALA A 654 -33.26 11.99 21.12
CA ALA A 654 -32.79 12.34 22.47
C ALA A 654 -33.48 13.58 23.06
N GLU A 655 -34.09 14.45 22.26
CA GLU A 655 -34.93 15.56 22.76
C GLU A 655 -36.25 15.09 23.42
N ALA A 656 -36.58 13.79 23.37
CA ALA A 656 -37.76 13.23 24.02
C ALA A 656 -37.54 12.78 25.48
N ASP A 657 -36.31 12.79 26.01
CA ASP A 657 -36.07 12.37 27.40
C ASP A 657 -34.92 13.17 28.04
N SER A 658 -35.28 14.24 28.74
CA SER A 658 -34.36 15.03 29.55
C SER A 658 -34.59 14.72 31.03
N ASP A 659 -33.54 14.31 31.77
CA ASP A 659 -32.97 15.14 32.84
C ASP A 659 -31.68 14.55 33.45
N THR A 660 -30.79 15.46 33.83
CA THR A 660 -29.69 15.37 34.82
C THR A 660 -28.29 14.83 34.46
N THR A 661 -27.38 15.83 34.44
CA THR A 661 -26.03 15.91 35.05
C THR A 661 -24.75 15.43 34.32
N LYS A 662 -24.07 16.47 33.80
CA LYS A 662 -22.67 16.65 33.37
C LYS A 662 -21.57 15.99 34.24
N VAL A 663 -20.59 15.37 33.57
CA VAL A 663 -19.14 15.66 33.72
C VAL A 663 -18.45 15.47 32.36
N SER A 664 -17.76 16.50 31.86
CA SER A 664 -17.08 16.52 30.55
C SER A 664 -15.57 16.34 30.68
N ALA A 665 -14.99 15.45 29.87
CA ALA A 665 -13.57 15.52 29.48
C ALA A 665 -13.37 14.84 28.12
N THR A 666 -13.40 15.62 27.04
CA THR A 666 -12.99 15.20 25.69
C THR A 666 -11.92 16.13 25.14
N VAL A 667 -10.83 15.52 24.70
CA VAL A 667 -9.74 16.10 23.92
C VAL A 667 -10.23 16.24 22.48
N LYS A 668 -10.06 17.44 21.89
CA LYS A 668 -10.51 17.78 20.53
C LYS A 668 -9.40 17.56 19.48
N PRO A 669 -9.75 17.20 18.22
CA PRO A 669 -8.82 17.16 17.11
C PRO A 669 -8.45 18.58 16.62
N SER A 670 -7.20 18.73 16.18
CA SER A 670 -6.56 19.98 15.79
C SER A 670 -6.98 20.42 14.38
N LYS A 671 -7.61 21.59 14.26
CA LYS A 671 -7.98 22.26 12.99
C LYS A 671 -6.77 22.59 12.12
N SER A 672 -6.91 22.39 10.81
CA SER A 672 -6.03 22.95 9.78
C SER A 672 -6.07 24.48 9.81
N VAL A 673 -4.91 25.11 10.05
CA VAL A 673 -4.78 26.57 10.12
C VAL A 673 -4.65 27.13 8.71
N ARG A 674 -5.70 27.78 8.18
CA ARG A 674 -5.56 28.76 7.09
C ARG A 674 -4.77 29.95 7.61
N VAL A 675 -3.49 30.05 7.24
CA VAL A 675 -2.63 31.19 7.57
C VAL A 675 -3.15 32.44 6.86
N LYS A 676 -3.65 33.43 7.62
CA LYS A 676 -4.03 34.75 7.10
C LYS A 676 -2.76 35.50 6.67
N GLY A 677 -2.61 35.74 5.37
CA GLY A 677 -1.50 36.51 4.81
C GLY A 677 -1.41 37.93 5.40
N VAL A 678 -0.27 38.25 6.01
CA VAL A 678 0.04 39.60 6.49
C VAL A 678 0.39 40.48 5.29
N LYS A 679 -0.46 41.46 4.93
CA LYS A 679 -0.16 42.43 3.88
C LYS A 679 0.97 43.38 4.34
N ARG A 680 2.20 43.13 3.90
CA ARG A 680 3.35 44.02 4.12
C ARG A 680 3.43 45.07 3.00
N LYS A 681 3.61 46.34 3.36
CA LYS A 681 3.55 47.49 2.43
C LYS A 681 4.78 47.48 1.49
N MET A 682 4.60 47.20 0.20
CA MET A 682 5.65 47.29 -0.81
C MET A 682 5.72 48.69 -1.45
N SER A 683 6.92 49.17 -1.77
CA SER A 683 7.12 50.33 -2.65
C SER A 683 6.79 49.96 -4.10
N THR A 684 6.02 50.80 -4.79
CA THR A 684 5.71 50.65 -6.22
C THR A 684 6.70 51.36 -7.13
N LYS A 685 7.60 52.18 -6.57
CA LYS A 685 8.64 52.89 -7.33
C LYS A 685 9.99 52.19 -7.19
N PRO A 686 10.74 51.98 -8.30
CA PRO A 686 12.07 51.41 -8.26
C PRO A 686 13.05 52.34 -7.53
N LEU A 687 13.98 51.76 -6.76
CA LEU A 687 15.02 52.48 -6.02
C LEU A 687 15.94 53.31 -6.94
N LEU A 688 16.28 52.72 -8.09
CA LEU A 688 17.23 53.25 -9.06
C LEU A 688 16.53 53.41 -10.42
N GLU A 689 16.52 54.65 -10.93
CA GLU A 689 15.92 55.05 -12.19
C GLU A 689 16.95 55.78 -13.09
N GLY A 690 16.65 55.94 -14.38
CA GLY A 690 17.46 56.72 -15.33
C GLY A 690 18.47 55.89 -16.12
N LYS A 691 19.62 56.49 -16.50
CA LYS A 691 20.70 55.83 -17.26
C LYS A 691 22.10 55.99 -16.64
N ASN A 692 22.18 56.54 -15.43
CA ASN A 692 23.45 56.82 -14.76
C ASN A 692 24.19 55.51 -14.43
N GLU A 693 25.53 55.51 -14.55
CA GLU A 693 26.36 54.35 -14.20
C GLU A 693 26.56 54.15 -12.69
N ILE A 694 26.40 55.22 -11.92
CA ILE A 694 26.63 55.26 -10.48
C ILE A 694 25.47 56.00 -9.81
N SER A 695 25.03 55.53 -8.64
CA SER A 695 24.06 56.21 -7.78
C SER A 695 24.35 55.92 -6.32
N GLU A 696 24.20 56.92 -5.46
CA GLU A 696 24.30 56.79 -4.01
C GLU A 696 22.92 57.00 -3.40
N LYS A 697 22.52 56.13 -2.47
CA LYS A 697 21.22 56.20 -1.79
C LYS A 697 21.40 56.04 -0.29
N TYR A 698 20.56 56.74 0.48
CA TYR A 698 20.47 56.57 1.93
C TYR A 698 19.41 55.51 2.25
N ILE A 699 19.83 54.39 2.84
CA ILE A 699 19.00 53.21 3.11
C ILE A 699 19.24 52.79 4.55
N ASP A 700 18.17 52.75 5.35
CA ASP A 700 18.16 52.36 6.77
C ASP A 700 19.23 53.03 7.64
N GLY A 701 19.59 54.30 7.33
CA GLY A 701 20.61 55.02 8.07
C GLY A 701 22.00 55.05 7.43
N HIS A 702 22.19 54.36 6.31
CA HIS A 702 23.49 54.14 5.68
C HIS A 702 23.52 54.60 4.22
N VAL A 703 24.64 55.20 3.81
CA VAL A 703 24.87 55.55 2.40
C VAL A 703 25.39 54.32 1.67
N ILE A 704 24.62 53.82 0.70
CA ILE A 704 25.01 52.69 -0.15
C ILE A 704 25.29 53.20 -1.56
N LYS A 705 26.47 52.85 -2.08
CA LYS A 705 26.93 53.20 -3.42
C LYS A 705 26.70 52.06 -4.41
N PHE A 706 25.85 52.31 -5.39
CA PHE A 706 25.57 51.38 -6.49
C PHE A 706 26.37 51.79 -7.72
N THR A 707 27.15 50.85 -8.28
CA THR A 707 28.06 51.09 -9.42
C THR A 707 27.83 50.09 -10.54
N ASN A 708 28.24 50.46 -11.76
CA ASN A 708 28.11 49.66 -12.98
C ASN A 708 26.66 49.30 -13.27
N LEU A 709 25.76 50.29 -13.13
CA LEU A 709 24.31 50.07 -13.14
C LEU A 709 23.80 49.52 -14.47
N ASN A 710 24.39 49.93 -15.60
CA ASN A 710 23.96 49.45 -16.92
C ASN A 710 24.67 48.15 -17.34
N LYS A 711 25.54 47.60 -16.50
CA LYS A 711 26.24 46.34 -16.80
C LYS A 711 25.23 45.21 -16.94
N GLN A 712 25.30 44.51 -18.07
CA GLN A 712 24.48 43.33 -18.34
C GLN A 712 24.93 42.18 -17.44
N TYR A 713 24.02 41.68 -16.60
CA TYR A 713 24.26 40.52 -15.74
C TYR A 713 23.66 39.25 -16.34
N TRP A 714 22.47 39.35 -16.93
CA TRP A 714 21.86 38.30 -17.78
C TRP A 714 21.68 38.86 -19.20
N PRO A 715 22.70 38.75 -20.06
CA PRO A 715 22.71 39.40 -21.36
C PRO A 715 21.64 38.86 -22.32
N GLU A 716 21.24 37.59 -22.19
CA GLU A 716 20.19 36.96 -23.00
C GLU A 716 18.83 37.61 -22.80
N ASP A 717 18.57 38.10 -21.59
CA ASP A 717 17.28 38.65 -21.18
C ASP A 717 17.34 40.19 -21.07
N GLY A 718 18.50 40.79 -21.34
CA GLY A 718 18.74 42.23 -21.23
C GLY A 718 18.69 42.75 -19.78
N ILE A 719 18.86 41.89 -18.78
CA ILE A 719 18.73 42.24 -17.36
C ILE A 719 20.07 42.78 -16.85
N THR A 720 20.02 43.99 -16.32
CA THR A 720 21.17 44.73 -15.83
C THR A 720 21.41 44.57 -14.33
N LYS A 721 22.58 45.00 -13.87
CA LYS A 721 22.88 45.10 -12.43
C LYS A 721 21.90 46.03 -11.70
N ARG A 722 21.37 47.07 -12.37
CA ARG A 722 20.33 47.93 -11.79
C ARG A 722 19.03 47.18 -11.54
N ASP A 723 18.62 46.32 -12.45
CA ASP A 723 17.38 45.54 -12.32
C ASP A 723 17.48 44.59 -11.11
N MET A 724 18.63 43.95 -10.92
CA MET A 724 18.93 43.15 -9.74
C MET A 724 18.81 43.95 -8.44
N PHE A 725 19.36 45.18 -8.39
CA PHE A 725 19.24 46.04 -7.21
C PHE A 725 17.79 46.43 -6.93
N ASN A 726 17.04 46.83 -7.97
CA ASN A 726 15.64 47.18 -7.84
C ASN A 726 14.78 45.99 -7.41
N TYR A 727 15.12 44.77 -7.85
CA TYR A 727 14.46 43.55 -7.39
C TYR A 727 14.72 43.31 -5.90
N TYR A 728 15.98 43.29 -5.47
CA TYR A 728 16.31 43.03 -4.07
C TYR A 728 15.77 44.11 -3.13
N ASP A 729 15.65 45.34 -3.60
CA ASP A 729 14.97 46.40 -2.87
C ASP A 729 13.48 46.12 -2.65
N GLN A 730 12.77 45.75 -3.72
CA GLN A 730 11.34 45.47 -3.69
C GLN A 730 11.02 44.20 -2.88
N ILE A 731 11.89 43.19 -2.93
CA ILE A 731 11.69 41.92 -2.25
C ILE A 731 12.06 41.97 -0.75
N ALA A 732 12.82 42.98 -0.33
CA ALA A 732 13.37 43.08 1.02
C ALA A 732 12.33 42.87 2.14
N PRO A 733 11.10 43.43 2.08
CA PRO A 733 10.07 43.20 3.12
C PRO A 733 9.65 41.73 3.30
N TYR A 734 9.89 40.89 2.30
CA TYR A 734 9.60 39.45 2.32
C TYR A 734 10.86 38.62 2.54
N MET A 735 11.98 39.00 1.94
CA MET A 735 13.22 38.22 2.02
C MET A 735 13.98 38.40 3.34
N VAL A 736 14.08 39.64 3.86
CA VAL A 736 14.86 39.96 5.07
C VAL A 736 14.48 39.12 6.30
N PRO A 737 13.20 38.83 6.59
CA PRO A 737 12.82 37.93 7.69
C PRO A 737 13.48 36.55 7.66
N TYR A 738 13.83 36.04 6.47
CA TYR A 738 14.52 34.75 6.30
C TYR A 738 16.04 34.87 6.30
N LEU A 739 16.57 36.10 6.37
CA LEU A 739 18.01 36.42 6.44
C LEU A 739 18.42 36.95 7.81
N VAL A 740 17.49 37.52 8.57
CA VAL A 740 17.79 38.23 9.82
C VAL A 740 18.53 37.33 10.81
N ASP A 741 19.65 37.86 11.29
CA ASP A 741 20.59 37.27 12.23
C ASP A 741 21.24 35.96 11.76
N ARG A 742 21.20 35.66 10.46
CA ARG A 742 21.78 34.43 9.89
C ARG A 742 23.13 34.71 9.23
N PRO A 743 24.16 33.91 9.51
CA PRO A 743 25.42 33.96 8.77
C PRO A 743 25.21 33.72 7.27
N MET A 744 25.84 34.53 6.44
CA MET A 744 25.64 34.54 4.98
C MET A 744 26.86 33.98 4.24
N SER A 745 26.62 33.09 3.28
CA SER A 745 27.59 32.70 2.26
C SER A 745 27.26 33.41 0.94
N LEU A 746 28.14 34.29 0.49
CA LEU A 746 27.87 35.16 -0.66
C LEU A 746 28.41 34.54 -1.94
N ASN A 747 27.56 34.15 -2.89
CA ASN A 747 28.03 33.71 -4.21
C ASN A 747 28.08 34.90 -5.18
N ARG A 748 29.30 35.33 -5.50
CA ARG A 748 29.56 36.59 -6.20
C ARG A 748 29.86 36.34 -7.68
N PHE A 749 29.28 37.18 -8.53
CA PHE A 749 29.38 37.14 -10.00
C PHE A 749 29.82 38.50 -10.56
N PRO A 750 31.06 38.96 -10.32
CA PRO A 750 31.51 40.28 -10.79
C PRO A 750 31.36 40.47 -12.30
N GLY A 751 31.46 39.39 -13.07
CA GLY A 751 31.33 39.37 -14.53
C GLY A 751 29.91 39.11 -15.07
N GLY A 752 28.88 39.01 -14.22
CA GLY A 752 27.57 38.50 -14.64
C GLY A 752 27.57 36.97 -14.72
N ILE A 753 26.47 36.37 -15.21
CA ILE A 753 26.24 34.91 -15.14
C ILE A 753 27.24 34.07 -15.94
N HIS A 754 27.88 34.65 -16.96
CA HIS A 754 28.92 33.99 -17.78
C HIS A 754 30.34 34.23 -17.26
N GLY A 755 30.50 35.12 -16.27
CA GLY A 755 31.78 35.39 -15.65
C GLY A 755 32.14 34.35 -14.59
N GLN A 756 33.41 34.35 -14.15
CA GLN A 756 33.82 33.55 -13.00
C GLN A 756 33.07 33.97 -11.74
N SER A 757 32.63 32.98 -10.98
CA SER A 757 31.99 33.15 -9.68
C SER A 757 32.83 32.60 -8.55
N PHE A 758 32.60 33.09 -7.34
CA PHE A 758 33.24 32.57 -6.14
C PHE A 758 32.39 32.81 -4.90
N TYR A 759 32.52 31.90 -3.93
CA TYR A 759 31.92 32.05 -2.61
C TYR A 759 32.80 32.87 -1.69
N GLN A 760 32.23 33.92 -1.10
CA GLN A 760 32.84 34.69 -0.01
C GLN A 760 32.11 34.37 1.30
N LYS A 761 32.83 33.77 2.24
CA LYS A 761 32.35 33.44 3.59
C LYS A 761 32.99 34.29 4.69
N ASN A 762 34.20 34.80 4.44
CA ASN A 762 34.89 35.73 5.34
C ASN A 762 34.71 37.16 4.84
N VAL A 763 34.19 38.06 5.68
CA VAL A 763 33.96 39.46 5.36
C VAL A 763 34.76 40.43 6.24
N ALA A 764 35.67 39.94 7.09
CA ALA A 764 36.43 40.74 8.06
C ALA A 764 37.05 42.04 7.47
N GLU A 765 37.55 41.99 6.23
CA GLU A 765 38.19 43.14 5.57
C GLU A 765 37.26 43.95 4.65
N THR A 766 36.05 43.45 4.40
CA THR A 766 35.14 44.01 3.38
C THR A 766 33.83 44.54 3.94
N ALA A 767 33.38 44.04 5.10
CA ALA A 767 32.13 44.48 5.70
C ALA A 767 32.23 45.94 6.16
N PRO A 768 31.20 46.77 5.91
CA PRO A 768 31.17 48.13 6.44
C PRO A 768 30.99 48.09 7.96
N GLU A 769 31.46 49.11 8.67
CA GLU A 769 31.43 49.16 10.15
C GLU A 769 30.03 48.98 10.77
N TRP A 770 28.99 49.33 10.02
CA TRP A 770 27.60 49.20 10.47
C TRP A 770 27.02 47.80 10.25
N ALA A 771 27.64 46.95 9.44
CA ALA A 771 27.14 45.62 9.18
C ALA A 771 27.44 44.69 10.36
N HIS A 772 26.45 43.88 10.71
CA HIS A 772 26.62 42.88 11.76
C HIS A 772 27.38 41.66 11.24
N THR A 773 28.25 41.12 12.07
CA THR A 773 29.07 39.96 11.73
C THR A 773 29.12 38.95 12.88
N MET A 774 29.52 37.73 12.57
CA MET A 774 29.70 36.64 13.53
C MET A 774 31.03 35.91 13.26
N PRO A 775 31.93 35.80 14.25
CA PRO A 775 33.08 34.94 14.15
C PRO A 775 32.65 33.47 14.22
N HIS A 776 33.24 32.64 13.36
CA HIS A 776 33.01 31.20 13.36
C HIS A 776 34.29 30.45 13.00
N THR A 777 34.60 29.44 13.80
CA THR A 777 35.71 28.52 13.56
C THR A 777 35.15 27.20 13.05
N ASN A 778 35.58 26.79 11.85
CA ASN A 778 35.12 25.51 11.29
C ASN A 778 35.84 24.31 11.93
N GLU A 779 35.41 23.09 11.60
CA GLU A 779 36.00 21.82 12.09
C GLU A 779 37.50 21.67 11.82
N LYS A 780 38.06 22.43 10.86
CA LYS A 780 39.49 22.42 10.52
C LYS A 780 40.30 23.47 11.31
N GLY A 781 39.65 24.21 12.21
CA GLY A 781 40.26 25.30 12.96
C GLY A 781 40.43 26.60 12.16
N GLU A 782 39.81 26.73 10.98
CA GLU A 782 39.87 27.98 10.21
C GLU A 782 38.86 28.98 10.77
N GLU A 783 39.36 30.15 11.18
CA GLU A 783 38.54 31.26 11.65
C GLU A 783 38.01 32.08 10.47
N ARG A 784 36.73 32.44 10.51
CA ARG A 784 36.06 33.26 9.50
C ARG A 784 35.08 34.22 10.16
N GLU A 785 35.02 35.44 9.66
CA GLU A 785 34.01 36.41 10.05
C GLU A 785 32.87 36.37 9.04
N TYR A 786 31.70 35.87 9.42
CA TYR A 786 30.53 35.81 8.54
C TYR A 786 29.71 37.09 8.64
N LEU A 787 29.19 37.57 7.51
CA LEU A 787 28.19 38.63 7.51
C LEU A 787 26.86 38.06 8.04
N LEU A 788 26.18 38.79 8.92
CA LEU A 788 24.82 38.46 9.30
C LEU A 788 23.84 39.20 8.38
N GLY A 789 22.89 38.48 7.78
CA GLY A 789 21.72 39.14 7.20
C GLY A 789 20.99 39.87 8.33
N HIS A 790 20.58 41.11 8.15
CA HIS A 790 19.94 41.87 9.23
C HIS A 790 18.77 42.70 8.73
N ASP A 791 19.04 43.55 7.73
CA ASP A 791 18.08 44.52 7.23
C ASP A 791 18.18 44.70 5.71
N ARG A 792 17.38 45.63 5.18
CA ARG A 792 17.35 45.96 3.77
C ARG A 792 18.67 46.61 3.31
N ALA A 793 19.30 47.44 4.14
CA ALA A 793 20.63 47.99 3.85
C ALA A 793 21.68 46.87 3.64
N THR A 794 21.72 45.88 4.52
CA THR A 794 22.62 44.73 4.43
C THR A 794 22.37 43.92 3.16
N LEU A 795 21.10 43.64 2.83
CA LEU A 795 20.72 42.93 1.59
C LEU A 795 21.23 43.66 0.34
N LEU A 796 21.00 44.97 0.25
CA LEU A 796 21.42 45.75 -0.90
C LEU A 796 22.93 45.91 -0.96
N TRP A 797 23.60 46.02 0.18
CA TRP A 797 25.05 46.00 0.25
C TRP A 797 25.64 44.68 -0.25
N MET A 798 25.10 43.53 0.14
CA MET A 798 25.49 42.22 -0.42
C MET A 798 25.37 42.21 -1.94
N ALA A 799 24.26 42.72 -2.47
CA ALA A 799 24.07 42.84 -3.92
C ALA A 799 25.16 43.72 -4.58
N THR A 800 25.61 44.81 -3.93
CA THR A 800 26.66 45.69 -4.50
C THR A 800 27.98 44.96 -4.73
N LEU A 801 28.29 43.98 -3.88
CA LEU A 801 29.43 43.08 -4.01
C LEU A 801 29.34 42.15 -5.22
N SER A 802 28.30 42.25 -6.03
CA SER A 802 27.98 41.33 -7.13
C SER A 802 27.44 39.99 -6.65
N CYS A 803 26.90 39.92 -5.43
CA CYS A 803 26.25 38.72 -4.93
C CYS A 803 24.90 38.54 -5.63
N ILE A 804 24.79 37.54 -6.51
CA ILE A 804 23.52 37.19 -7.15
C ILE A 804 22.72 36.26 -6.24
N GLU A 805 23.36 35.26 -5.64
CA GLU A 805 22.68 34.27 -4.81
C GLU A 805 22.93 34.52 -3.32
N MET A 806 21.87 34.70 -2.55
CA MET A 806 21.92 34.86 -1.10
C MET A 806 21.77 33.48 -0.46
N ASN A 807 22.79 33.03 0.29
CA ASN A 807 22.79 31.70 0.92
C ASN A 807 22.91 31.84 2.45
N PRO A 808 21.78 31.98 3.17
CA PRO A 808 21.77 32.04 4.61
C PRO A 808 22.03 30.67 5.25
N TRP A 809 22.61 30.67 6.44
CA TRP A 809 22.58 29.49 7.31
C TRP A 809 21.16 29.20 7.79
N PHE A 810 20.93 27.95 8.18
CA PHE A 810 19.64 27.50 8.73
C PHE A 810 19.46 27.87 10.20
N SER A 811 20.52 28.22 10.91
CA SER A 811 20.52 28.78 12.26
C SER A 811 20.82 30.28 12.28
N ARG A 812 20.50 30.92 13.41
CA ARG A 812 20.84 32.34 13.69
C ARG A 812 22.04 32.42 14.63
N VAL A 813 22.67 33.59 14.70
CA VAL A 813 23.80 33.86 15.61
C VAL A 813 23.47 33.61 17.08
N GLY A 814 22.21 33.78 17.49
CA GLY A 814 21.77 33.51 18.88
C GLY A 814 21.68 32.03 19.23
N SER A 815 21.60 31.15 18.22
CA SER A 815 21.46 29.70 18.38
C SER A 815 22.19 28.97 17.24
N PRO A 816 23.51 29.15 17.10
CA PRO A 816 24.25 28.83 15.87
C PRO A 816 24.28 27.34 15.54
N ASP A 817 24.11 26.46 16.51
CA ASP A 817 24.07 25.00 16.33
C ASP A 817 22.65 24.44 16.18
N ASN A 818 21.63 25.30 16.30
CA ASN A 818 20.23 24.93 16.31
C ASN A 818 19.49 25.58 15.13
N PRO A 819 19.28 24.87 14.01
CA PRO A 819 18.58 25.44 12.87
C PRO A 819 17.09 25.71 13.15
N ASP A 820 16.60 26.79 12.56
CA ASP A 820 15.17 27.15 12.55
C ASP A 820 14.35 26.26 11.61
N TYR A 821 14.99 25.60 10.65
CA TYR A 821 14.34 24.74 9.68
C TYR A 821 15.28 23.67 9.14
N CYS A 822 14.68 22.54 8.77
CA CYS A 822 15.30 21.42 8.06
C CYS A 822 14.98 21.53 6.56
N VAL A 823 15.91 21.16 5.69
CA VAL A 823 15.75 21.23 4.24
C VAL A 823 16.01 19.88 3.57
N ILE A 824 15.13 19.50 2.65
CA ILE A 824 15.33 18.40 1.71
C ILE A 824 15.55 19.02 0.34
N ASP A 825 16.71 18.75 -0.26
CA ASP A 825 17.10 19.28 -1.58
C ASP A 825 17.07 18.16 -2.63
N LEU A 826 16.20 18.30 -3.62
CA LEU A 826 16.03 17.33 -4.71
C LEU A 826 16.95 17.74 -5.86
N ASP A 827 18.12 17.10 -5.96
CA ASP A 827 19.22 17.47 -6.87
C ASP A 827 19.30 16.51 -8.09
N PRO A 828 18.67 16.86 -9.23
CA PRO A 828 18.67 16.01 -10.42
C PRO A 828 20.02 16.01 -11.15
N ASP A 829 20.42 14.86 -11.70
CA ASP A 829 21.56 14.73 -12.62
C ASP A 829 21.06 14.74 -14.08
N LYS A 830 20.61 13.59 -14.59
CA LYS A 830 20.06 13.43 -15.95
C LYS A 830 18.54 13.37 -15.98
N ASN A 831 17.92 13.56 -14.82
CA ASN A 831 16.48 13.42 -14.62
C ASN A 831 15.71 14.57 -15.28
N THR A 832 14.49 14.29 -15.73
CA THR A 832 13.61 15.35 -16.21
C THR A 832 13.02 16.12 -15.02
N PHE A 833 12.58 17.36 -15.26
CA PHE A 833 11.99 18.14 -14.18
C PHE A 833 10.64 17.56 -13.71
N GLU A 834 9.94 16.81 -14.55
CA GLU A 834 8.76 16.03 -14.14
C GLU A 834 9.10 14.97 -13.09
N GLN A 835 10.27 14.31 -13.19
CA GLN A 835 10.74 13.38 -12.15
C GLN A 835 11.05 14.11 -10.85
N VAL A 836 11.56 15.36 -10.92
CA VAL A 836 11.79 16.20 -9.72
C VAL A 836 10.45 16.56 -9.06
N ILE A 837 9.42 16.86 -9.85
CA ILE A 837 8.07 17.15 -9.37
C ILE A 837 7.47 15.90 -8.68
N GLU A 838 7.58 14.73 -9.30
CA GLU A 838 7.12 13.47 -8.72
C GLU A 838 7.85 13.19 -7.38
N ALA A 839 9.17 13.33 -7.34
CA ALA A 839 9.94 13.19 -6.11
C ALA A 839 9.52 14.21 -5.03
N ALA A 840 9.19 15.45 -5.42
CA ALA A 840 8.69 16.45 -4.49
C ALA A 840 7.30 16.11 -3.94
N GLN A 841 6.39 15.60 -4.78
CA GLN A 841 5.06 15.15 -4.37
C GLN A 841 5.15 13.95 -3.42
N VAL A 842 6.01 12.97 -3.71
CA VAL A 842 6.26 11.84 -2.81
C VAL A 842 6.88 12.32 -1.49
N THR A 843 7.81 13.27 -1.54
CA THR A 843 8.36 13.88 -0.31
C THR A 843 7.27 14.57 0.51
N LYS A 844 6.33 15.27 -0.15
CA LYS A 844 5.15 15.84 0.52
C LYS A 844 4.31 14.76 1.19
N SER A 845 3.95 13.71 0.47
CA SER A 845 3.15 12.60 1.00
C SER A 845 3.82 11.92 2.20
N VAL A 846 5.15 11.76 2.16
CA VAL A 846 5.91 11.26 3.30
C VAL A 846 5.78 12.21 4.49
N LEU A 847 6.05 13.51 4.31
CA LEU A 847 5.95 14.50 5.39
C LEU A 847 4.52 14.65 5.92
N ASP A 848 3.50 14.58 5.07
CA ASP A 848 2.08 14.61 5.48
C ASP A 848 1.73 13.39 6.34
N GLY A 849 2.18 12.19 5.95
CA GLY A 849 2.02 10.97 6.75
C GLY A 849 2.72 11.06 8.10
N MET A 850 3.84 11.77 8.18
CA MET A 850 4.51 12.09 9.45
C MET A 850 3.77 13.16 10.27
N GLY A 851 2.69 13.75 9.75
CA GLY A 851 2.01 14.89 10.36
C GLY A 851 2.89 16.15 10.41
N VAL A 852 3.84 16.28 9.50
CA VAL A 852 4.85 17.33 9.48
C VAL A 852 4.46 18.42 8.46
N PRO A 853 4.28 19.68 8.90
CA PRO A 853 4.10 20.78 7.95
C PRO A 853 5.34 20.94 7.09
N SER A 854 5.12 21.10 5.78
CA SER A 854 6.17 21.24 4.80
C SER A 854 5.88 22.38 3.84
N TYR A 855 6.92 23.12 3.45
CA TYR A 855 6.82 24.29 2.59
C TYR A 855 7.78 24.14 1.41
N VAL A 856 7.25 24.31 0.20
CA VAL A 856 7.98 24.00 -1.03
C VAL A 856 8.35 25.25 -1.79
N LYS A 857 9.54 25.24 -2.40
CA LYS A 857 9.97 26.26 -3.35
C LYS A 857 10.73 25.65 -4.50
N THR A 858 10.65 26.26 -5.67
CA THR A 858 11.63 25.98 -6.72
C THR A 858 13.02 26.35 -6.23
N SER A 859 14.04 25.59 -6.61
CA SER A 859 15.42 26.07 -6.42
C SER A 859 15.67 27.33 -7.26
N GLY A 860 14.96 27.47 -8.38
CA GLY A 860 15.25 28.45 -9.44
C GLY A 860 16.42 28.01 -10.34
N SER A 861 16.96 26.81 -10.17
CA SER A 861 18.01 26.25 -11.04
C SER A 861 17.55 24.96 -11.70
N THR A 862 17.64 23.83 -11.00
CA THR A 862 17.40 22.49 -11.56
C THR A 862 16.53 21.63 -10.65
N GLY A 863 16.62 21.82 -9.33
CA GLY A 863 15.88 21.06 -8.32
C GLY A 863 14.73 21.79 -7.63
N ILE A 864 14.11 21.12 -6.65
CA ILE A 864 13.09 21.67 -5.74
C ILE A 864 13.61 21.54 -4.31
N HIS A 865 13.35 22.55 -3.46
CA HIS A 865 13.68 22.48 -2.04
C HIS A 865 12.40 22.43 -1.20
N ILE A 866 12.39 21.58 -0.19
CA ILE A 866 11.27 21.39 0.73
C ILE A 866 11.76 21.66 2.15
N TYR A 867 11.09 22.56 2.85
CA TYR A 867 11.47 23.07 4.15
C TYR A 867 10.50 22.59 5.21
N VAL A 868 11.04 22.19 6.35
CA VAL A 868 10.30 21.75 7.53
C VAL A 868 10.69 22.66 8.71
N PRO A 869 9.75 23.34 9.38
CA PRO A 869 10.07 24.25 10.47
C PRO A 869 10.55 23.46 11.69
N LEU A 870 11.65 23.91 12.31
CA LEU A 870 12.25 23.34 13.52
C LEU A 870 12.24 24.30 14.72
N GLY A 871 12.13 25.61 14.49
CA GLY A 871 12.01 26.62 15.56
C GLY A 871 13.22 26.68 16.50
N ALA A 872 14.41 26.35 16.01
CA ALA A 872 15.66 26.28 16.78
C ALA A 872 15.64 25.29 17.97
N LYS A 873 14.73 24.31 17.95
CA LYS A 873 14.58 23.31 19.02
C LYS A 873 15.60 22.17 18.98
N TYR A 874 16.17 21.90 17.80
CA TYR A 874 16.99 20.73 17.53
C TYR A 874 18.37 21.13 17.02
N THR A 875 19.37 20.26 17.20
CA THR A 875 20.72 20.47 16.66
C THR A 875 20.76 20.20 15.16
N TYR A 876 21.81 20.67 14.48
CA TYR A 876 22.06 20.33 13.09
C TYR A 876 22.13 18.82 12.83
N ASP A 877 22.76 18.05 13.73
CA ASP A 877 22.83 16.59 13.60
C ASP A 877 21.43 15.95 13.64
N GLN A 878 20.58 16.39 14.58
CA GLN A 878 19.19 15.93 14.64
C GLN A 878 18.40 16.31 13.39
N SER A 879 18.57 17.54 12.89
CA SER A 879 17.96 18.00 11.63
C SER A 879 18.41 17.15 10.45
N GLN A 880 19.70 16.79 10.37
CA GLN A 880 20.24 15.98 9.29
C GLN A 880 19.72 14.54 9.34
N LEU A 881 19.70 13.94 10.53
CA LEU A 881 19.15 12.60 10.73
C LEU A 881 17.65 12.55 10.40
N PHE A 882 16.90 13.58 10.79
CA PHE A 882 15.50 13.70 10.41
C PHE A 882 15.31 13.79 8.89
N ALA A 883 16.10 14.64 8.21
CA ALA A 883 16.09 14.72 6.75
C ALA A 883 16.46 13.38 6.11
N GLU A 884 17.45 12.68 6.66
CA GLU A 884 17.90 11.35 6.20
C GLU A 884 16.77 10.32 6.27
N VAL A 885 16.02 10.29 7.37
CA VAL A 885 14.83 9.42 7.53
C VAL A 885 13.82 9.71 6.42
N VAL A 886 13.49 10.99 6.19
CA VAL A 886 12.52 11.37 5.16
C VAL A 886 12.99 10.94 3.77
N VAL A 887 14.24 11.23 3.39
CA VAL A 887 14.72 10.90 2.04
C VAL A 887 14.92 9.39 1.84
N LYS A 888 15.18 8.61 2.90
CA LYS A 888 15.19 7.14 2.84
C LYS A 888 13.81 6.59 2.51
N LEU A 889 12.77 7.10 3.15
CA LEU A 889 11.38 6.75 2.85
C LEU A 889 11.02 7.12 1.40
N VAL A 890 11.37 8.34 0.98
CA VAL A 890 11.15 8.78 -0.42
C VAL A 890 11.91 7.90 -1.41
N HIS A 891 13.17 7.57 -1.14
CA HIS A 891 13.97 6.70 -1.99
C HIS A 891 13.37 5.29 -2.11
N ARG A 892 12.83 4.75 -1.00
CA ARG A 892 12.16 3.45 -0.96
C ARG A 892 10.93 3.42 -1.86
N LEU A 893 10.20 4.54 -1.96
CA LEU A 893 9.03 4.68 -2.82
C LEU A 893 9.39 4.94 -4.30
N LEU A 894 10.54 5.58 -4.58
CA LEU A 894 10.99 5.93 -5.93
C LEU A 894 12.41 5.41 -6.29
N PRO A 895 12.74 4.11 -6.10
CA PRO A 895 14.12 3.62 -6.17
C PRO A 895 14.68 3.58 -7.60
N SER A 896 13.82 3.61 -8.61
CA SER A 896 14.18 3.48 -10.02
C SER A 896 15.08 4.62 -10.50
N TYR A 897 14.82 5.86 -10.08
CA TYR A 897 15.55 7.05 -10.55
C TYR A 897 16.05 7.99 -9.45
N THR A 898 15.86 7.67 -8.16
CA THR A 898 16.44 8.42 -7.03
C THR A 898 17.63 7.68 -6.41
N THR A 899 18.48 8.37 -5.66
CA THR A 899 19.64 7.81 -4.95
C THR A 899 20.01 8.63 -3.72
N LEU A 900 20.64 7.97 -2.74
CA LEU A 900 21.28 8.61 -1.58
C LEU A 900 22.80 8.73 -1.74
N GLU A 901 23.34 8.28 -2.87
CA GLU A 901 24.77 8.39 -3.18
C GLU A 901 25.15 9.84 -3.52
N ARG A 902 26.06 10.41 -2.72
CA ARG A 902 26.47 11.80 -2.87
C ARG A 902 27.34 12.05 -4.11
N MET A 903 28.28 11.16 -4.44
CA MET A 903 29.24 11.40 -5.52
C MET A 903 28.59 11.21 -6.89
N ILE A 904 28.54 12.27 -7.71
CA ILE A 904 27.91 12.26 -9.05
C ILE A 904 28.39 11.07 -9.91
N SER A 905 29.69 10.75 -9.89
CA SER A 905 30.26 9.62 -10.63
C SER A 905 29.66 8.26 -10.25
N ASN A 906 29.16 8.13 -9.01
CA ASN A 906 28.63 6.90 -8.45
C ASN A 906 27.09 6.87 -8.45
N ARG A 907 26.42 7.98 -8.76
CA ARG A 907 24.96 8.09 -8.80
C ARG A 907 24.31 7.24 -9.91
N GLY A 908 25.07 6.88 -10.95
CA GLY A 908 24.54 6.12 -12.09
C GLY A 908 23.48 6.89 -12.90
N GLY A 909 23.51 8.23 -12.88
CA GLY A 909 22.53 9.09 -13.56
C GLY A 909 21.22 9.30 -12.81
N LYS A 910 21.13 8.88 -11.54
CA LYS A 910 19.95 9.06 -10.67
C LYS A 910 19.97 10.41 -9.93
N MET A 911 18.78 10.87 -9.55
CA MET A 911 18.56 12.10 -8.77
C MET A 911 18.97 11.88 -7.32
N TYR A 912 19.79 12.78 -6.80
CA TYR A 912 20.22 12.71 -5.41
C TYR A 912 19.20 13.40 -4.50
N LEU A 913 18.76 12.69 -3.47
CA LEU A 913 17.91 13.25 -2.42
C LEU A 913 18.82 13.77 -1.31
N ASP A 914 19.21 15.05 -1.40
CA ASP A 914 20.25 15.63 -0.56
C ASP A 914 19.72 16.05 0.81
N PHE A 915 20.08 15.27 1.82
CA PHE A 915 19.83 15.55 3.24
C PHE A 915 21.05 16.19 3.93
N LEU A 916 22.23 16.19 3.30
CA LEU A 916 23.49 16.69 3.87
C LEU A 916 23.62 18.22 3.81
N GLN A 917 22.63 18.91 3.24
CA GLN A 917 22.52 20.36 3.33
C GLN A 917 22.26 20.84 4.76
N ASN A 918 21.75 19.97 5.64
CA ASN A 918 21.46 20.28 7.04
C ASN A 918 22.74 20.24 7.89
N ARG A 919 23.64 21.21 7.67
CA ARG A 919 24.86 21.41 8.47
C ARG A 919 25.31 22.87 8.46
N PRO A 920 26.12 23.30 9.44
CA PRO A 920 26.69 24.65 9.45
C PRO A 920 27.46 24.96 8.16
N GLY A 921 27.26 26.16 7.61
CA GLY A 921 28.01 26.64 6.45
C GLY A 921 27.71 25.95 5.11
N ALA A 922 26.71 25.06 5.04
CA ALA A 922 26.17 24.58 3.77
C ALA A 922 25.61 25.75 2.94
N THR A 923 25.67 25.61 1.61
CA THR A 923 25.30 26.68 0.68
C THR A 923 24.07 26.27 -0.10
N ILE A 924 22.94 26.94 0.19
CA ILE A 924 21.70 26.77 -0.54
C ILE A 924 21.06 28.14 -0.77
N ALA A 925 20.50 28.34 -1.97
CA ALA A 925 19.85 29.60 -2.29
C ALA A 925 18.63 29.82 -1.38
N GLY A 926 18.64 30.94 -0.66
CA GLY A 926 17.56 31.37 0.21
C GLY A 926 16.28 31.67 -0.57
N VAL A 927 15.16 31.72 0.14
CA VAL A 927 13.87 32.06 -0.45
C VAL A 927 13.91 33.44 -1.09
N TYR A 928 13.32 33.57 -2.28
CA TYR A 928 13.34 34.77 -3.12
C TYR A 928 14.71 35.21 -3.64
N SER A 929 15.77 34.41 -3.45
CA SER A 929 17.05 34.70 -4.08
C SER A 929 16.96 34.54 -5.61
N LEU A 930 17.56 35.48 -6.35
CA LEU A 930 17.82 35.32 -7.77
C LEU A 930 18.86 34.21 -7.99
N ARG A 931 18.79 33.59 -9.18
CA ARG A 931 19.71 32.55 -9.63
C ARG A 931 20.46 33.00 -10.88
N PRO A 932 21.75 32.62 -11.03
CA PRO A 932 22.60 32.98 -12.17
C PRO A 932 22.29 32.09 -13.39
N LYS A 933 21.01 32.05 -13.79
CA LYS A 933 20.49 31.28 -14.92
C LYS A 933 19.74 32.21 -15.87
N PRO A 934 19.68 31.92 -17.18
CA PRO A 934 18.89 32.70 -18.12
C PRO A 934 17.45 32.88 -17.64
N GLY A 935 16.96 34.12 -17.71
CA GLY A 935 15.68 34.59 -17.19
C GLY A 935 15.76 35.21 -15.79
N ALA A 936 16.95 35.24 -15.15
CA ALA A 936 17.12 35.62 -13.74
C ALA A 936 16.05 34.95 -12.86
N THR A 937 16.00 33.62 -12.95
CA THR A 937 15.03 32.79 -12.23
C THR A 937 15.13 33.00 -10.73
N VAL A 938 14.02 32.81 -10.02
CA VAL A 938 13.92 33.07 -8.58
C VAL A 938 13.70 31.74 -7.86
N SER A 939 14.33 31.57 -6.69
CA SER A 939 13.96 30.49 -5.78
C SER A 939 12.61 30.81 -5.12
N MET A 940 11.53 30.36 -5.75
CA MET A 940 10.17 30.87 -5.50
C MET A 940 9.31 29.89 -4.69
N PRO A 941 8.73 30.31 -3.56
CA PRO A 941 7.70 29.56 -2.84
C PRO A 941 6.45 29.29 -3.67
N LEU A 942 5.90 28.10 -3.49
CA LEU A 942 4.71 27.62 -4.18
C LEU A 942 3.67 27.11 -3.17
N TYR A 943 2.41 27.13 -3.57
CA TYR A 943 1.44 26.22 -3.01
C TYR A 943 1.72 24.79 -3.48
N TRP A 944 1.36 23.80 -2.67
CA TRP A 944 1.61 22.40 -3.02
C TRP A 944 0.81 21.92 -4.25
N ASP A 945 -0.35 22.51 -4.53
CA ASP A 945 -1.16 22.23 -5.72
C ASP A 945 -0.58 22.82 -7.02
N GLU A 946 0.42 23.70 -6.92
CA GLU A 946 1.23 24.17 -8.05
C GLU A 946 2.38 23.22 -8.39
N VAL A 947 2.78 22.32 -7.46
CA VAL A 947 3.83 21.32 -7.68
C VAL A 947 3.23 20.13 -8.43
N LYS A 948 2.96 20.32 -9.73
CA LYS A 948 2.35 19.33 -10.61
C LYS A 948 2.94 19.36 -12.02
N PRO A 949 2.76 18.29 -12.84
CA PRO A 949 3.34 18.24 -14.18
C PRO A 949 2.99 19.46 -15.03
N GLY A 950 4.02 20.12 -15.58
CA GLY A 950 3.94 21.36 -16.35
C GLY A 950 4.64 22.56 -15.72
N LEU A 951 4.94 22.51 -14.41
CA LEU A 951 5.75 23.51 -13.71
C LEU A 951 7.16 23.61 -14.32
N THR A 952 7.70 24.81 -14.50
CA THR A 952 9.08 25.04 -14.95
C THR A 952 9.79 26.12 -14.14
N MET A 953 11.13 26.09 -14.11
CA MET A 953 11.91 27.13 -13.42
C MET A 953 11.70 28.54 -13.98
N ARG A 954 11.38 28.63 -15.28
CA ARG A 954 11.16 29.91 -15.98
C ARG A 954 9.80 30.53 -15.68
N ASP A 955 8.92 29.81 -15.01
CA ASP A 955 7.64 30.35 -14.56
C ASP A 955 7.85 31.45 -13.50
N PHE A 956 9.01 31.50 -12.84
CA PHE A 956 9.33 32.48 -11.81
C PHE A 956 10.67 33.17 -12.08
N THR A 957 10.60 34.43 -12.47
CA THR A 957 11.73 35.26 -12.89
C THR A 957 11.72 36.58 -12.14
N ILE A 958 12.82 37.34 -12.27
CA ILE A 958 12.90 38.72 -11.77
C ILE A 958 11.73 39.60 -12.23
N HIS A 959 11.13 39.31 -13.39
CA HIS A 959 10.09 40.11 -14.01
C HIS A 959 8.70 39.92 -13.41
N ASN A 960 8.38 38.73 -12.88
CA ASN A 960 7.04 38.40 -12.40
C ASN A 960 6.98 38.08 -10.90
N ALA A 961 8.12 37.82 -10.25
CA ALA A 961 8.18 37.41 -8.85
C ALA A 961 7.57 38.44 -7.88
N VAL A 962 7.78 39.73 -8.14
CA VAL A 962 7.23 40.82 -7.32
C VAL A 962 5.72 40.89 -7.44
N ASP A 963 5.17 40.77 -8.65
CA ASP A 963 3.72 40.83 -8.87
C ASP A 963 3.02 39.62 -8.28
N ARG A 964 3.60 38.43 -8.41
CA ARG A 964 3.12 37.23 -7.74
C ARG A 964 3.02 37.44 -6.23
N LEU A 965 4.05 37.98 -5.59
CA LEU A 965 4.01 38.25 -4.14
C LEU A 965 2.94 39.26 -3.73
N ARG A 966 2.61 40.23 -4.59
CA ARG A 966 1.49 41.15 -4.34
C ARG A 966 0.14 40.44 -4.38
N GLU A 967 0.02 39.45 -5.25
CA GLU A 967 -1.20 38.66 -5.46
C GLU A 967 -1.40 37.64 -4.34
N VAL A 968 -0.42 36.77 -4.09
CA VAL A 968 -0.58 35.61 -3.20
C VAL A 968 -0.02 35.82 -1.80
N GLY A 969 0.78 36.86 -1.58
CA GLY A 969 1.48 37.11 -0.32
C GLY A 969 2.65 36.14 -0.09
N ASP A 970 3.14 36.12 1.15
CA ASP A 970 4.29 35.28 1.53
C ASP A 970 3.84 33.88 1.97
N LEU A 971 3.94 32.93 1.02
CA LEU A 971 3.58 31.53 1.21
C LEU A 971 4.55 30.77 2.13
N PHE A 972 5.72 31.33 2.43
CA PHE A 972 6.80 30.63 3.13
C PHE A 972 6.86 30.97 4.62
N THR A 973 5.98 31.86 5.10
CA THR A 973 5.99 32.38 6.48
C THR A 973 5.97 31.30 7.55
N GLY A 974 5.28 30.19 7.31
CA GLY A 974 5.19 29.09 8.26
C GLY A 974 6.52 28.36 8.53
N VAL A 975 7.51 28.50 7.66
CA VAL A 975 8.87 27.98 7.89
C VAL A 975 9.55 28.63 9.10
N LEU A 976 9.17 29.86 9.44
CA LEU A 976 9.69 30.60 10.60
C LEU A 976 8.82 30.43 11.86
N GLY A 977 7.87 29.48 11.85
CA GLY A 977 6.98 29.21 12.98
C GLY A 977 7.64 28.44 14.13
N ASP A 978 6.82 27.98 15.07
CA ASP A 978 7.27 27.35 16.33
C ASP A 978 8.04 26.02 16.13
N GLY A 979 8.03 25.45 14.93
CA GLY A 979 8.73 24.20 14.61
C GLY A 979 8.01 22.95 15.10
N ILE A 980 8.30 21.83 14.42
CA ILE A 980 7.65 20.54 14.69
C ILE A 980 8.06 19.92 16.02
N ASP A 981 7.22 19.00 16.51
CA ASP A 981 7.66 17.98 17.45
C ASP A 981 8.27 16.81 16.67
N MET A 982 9.60 16.71 16.69
CA MET A 982 10.35 15.72 15.93
C MET A 982 10.13 14.31 16.47
N VAL A 983 9.89 14.17 17.78
CA VAL A 983 9.61 12.86 18.40
C VAL A 983 8.23 12.38 17.96
N ALA A 984 7.23 13.24 18.01
CA ALA A 984 5.89 12.91 17.51
C ALA A 984 5.91 12.63 16.00
N ALA A 985 6.68 13.41 15.22
CA ALA A 985 6.83 13.21 13.78
C ALA A 985 7.48 11.88 13.44
N ILE A 986 8.56 11.49 14.15
CA ILE A 986 9.21 10.18 13.98
C ILE A 986 8.29 9.06 14.46
N GLY A 987 7.54 9.27 15.53
CA GLY A 987 6.50 8.35 15.99
C GLY A 987 5.49 8.07 14.88
N LYS A 988 4.87 9.12 14.33
CA LYS A 988 3.96 9.01 13.17
C LYS A 988 4.63 8.41 11.94
N ALA A 989 5.89 8.73 11.68
CA ALA A 989 6.65 8.15 10.57
C ALA A 989 6.72 6.64 10.69
N ARG A 990 7.06 6.16 11.90
CA ARG A 990 7.11 4.73 12.22
C ARG A 990 5.72 4.09 12.13
N ASP A 991 4.70 4.78 12.62
CA ASP A 991 3.32 4.28 12.59
C ASP A 991 2.77 4.22 11.14
N THR A 992 3.19 5.14 10.27
CA THR A 992 2.68 5.26 8.89
C THR A 992 3.50 4.48 7.86
N PHE A 993 4.82 4.44 7.98
CA PHE A 993 5.74 3.92 6.95
C PHE A 993 6.53 2.68 7.37
N GLY A 994 6.41 2.24 8.63
CA GLY A 994 7.26 1.20 9.23
C GLY A 994 8.70 1.65 9.34
#